data_AF-A0AAV8QKJ0-F1
#
_entry.id   AF-A0AAV8QKJ0-F1
#
_cell.length_a   1.000
_cell.length_b   1.000
_cell.length_c   1.000
_cell.angle_alpha   90.00
_cell.angle_beta   90.00
_cell.angle_gamma   90.00
#
_symmetry.space_group_name_H-M   'P 1'
#
loop_
_entity.id
_entity.type
_entity.pdbx_description
1 polymer ?
#
loop_
_entity_poly.entity_id
_entity_poly.type
_entity_poly.pdbx_seq_one_letter_code
_entity_poly.pdbx_strand_id
1 'polypeptide(L)'
;MEAQDGTQQQHVVLAHKLFLLTHPNVDDIEKVRLRDEVLDAVKTRDMASLYEFLAAASVLEMDTAILDSMRKRIEDELKTLDDKIADAEEHLGESEVREAHLAKSLFFIQIGDKEKALEQLKTTEGKTVAAGQKIDLVFYTLQLGFFYMDFDLVSKSIDKAKNLFEGGGDWERKNRLKVYEGLYCMSTRNFKKAASLFLDSISTFTTYEIISYDTFIFYTVLTSIISLDRVSLKQKVVDAPEILAVIGKIPHLSEFLNSLYGCHFKSFFSALSGLTEQIKLDRYLQPHFRYYMREVCTVVYSQFLESYKSVTMEAMAAAFGVSIGFIDQELSRFIATGKLHCKIDKVAGILETNRPGAKNALYQATIKQGDFLLNRIQKLSRVIDFSLSSSQGRSNRAEGYETETPSVKQAGKMAGGFRVLHLVRPFLAFLPEVQSADRKIPFREKVIYTVISLFIFLVCSQLPLYGIHSTTGADPFYWMRVILASNRGTVMELGITPIVTSGLVMQLLVGSKIIEVDNSVREDRALLNGAQKLLGILIAIGEAVAYVLSGMYGSVSQLGTGNAILIILQLFFAGIIVICLDELLQKGYGLGSGISLFIATNICENIIWKAFSPTTINSGRGAEFEGAVIALFHLLITRTDKVRALREAFYRQNLPNVTNLLATVLVFLIVIYFQGFRVVLPVRSKNARGQQGSYPIKLFYTSNMPIILQSALVSNLYFISQLLYRRYSGNFLVNLLGKWKESEYSGQSIPVGGIAYYITAPSSLADMAANPFHALFYIVFMLSACALFSKTWIEVSGSSARDVAKQLKEQQMVMPGHRESNLQKELNRYIPTAAAFGGMCIGALTVIADFMGAIGSGTGILLAENLLIRYPSNRRHKQKRGMFRA
;
A
#
# COMPACT_ATOMS: atom_id res chain seq x y z
N MET A 1 -33.51 -33.60 14.29
CA MET A 1 -32.72 -33.45 15.53
C MET A 1 -32.27 -32.01 15.62
N GLU A 2 -32.92 -31.22 16.47
CA GLU A 2 -32.42 -29.90 16.83
C GLU A 2 -31.16 -30.06 17.69
N ALA A 3 -30.20 -29.14 17.56
CA ALA A 3 -28.99 -29.17 18.35
C ALA A 3 -29.32 -28.77 19.80
N GLN A 4 -29.51 -29.76 20.68
CA GLN A 4 -29.49 -29.52 22.12
C GLN A 4 -28.10 -29.02 22.55
N ASP A 5 -28.09 -28.07 23.49
CA ASP A 5 -26.91 -27.29 23.85
C ASP A 5 -25.68 -28.13 24.22
N GLY A 6 -24.55 -27.81 23.58
CA GLY A 6 -23.21 -28.15 24.07
C GLY A 6 -22.76 -29.62 23.97
N THR A 7 -23.63 -30.58 23.65
CA THR A 7 -23.21 -32.00 23.53
C THR A 7 -22.50 -32.27 22.19
N GLN A 8 -21.21 -32.60 22.28
CA GLN A 8 -20.38 -33.02 21.14
C GLN A 8 -21.00 -34.23 20.41
N GLN A 9 -20.99 -34.26 19.07
CA GLN A 9 -21.63 -35.36 18.34
C GLN A 9 -20.99 -36.70 18.70
N GLN A 10 -21.82 -37.63 19.16
CA GLN A 10 -21.39 -38.92 19.71
C GLN A 10 -20.59 -39.79 18.70
N HIS A 11 -20.71 -39.56 17.38
CA HIS A 11 -19.86 -40.22 16.38
C HIS A 11 -18.38 -39.87 16.51
N VAL A 12 -18.03 -38.61 16.83
CA VAL A 12 -16.63 -38.21 16.99
C VAL A 12 -16.09 -38.68 18.34
N VAL A 13 -16.93 -38.71 19.37
CA VAL A 13 -16.62 -39.34 20.66
C VAL A 13 -16.36 -40.84 20.49
N LEU A 14 -17.20 -41.55 19.73
CA LEU A 14 -16.99 -42.96 19.37
C LEU A 14 -15.65 -43.14 18.62
N ALA A 15 -15.35 -42.30 17.62
CA ALA A 15 -14.10 -42.38 16.87
C ALA A 15 -12.85 -42.14 17.74
N HIS A 16 -12.96 -41.31 18.79
CA HIS A 16 -11.91 -41.12 19.78
C HIS A 16 -11.78 -42.35 20.71
N LYS A 17 -12.89 -42.92 21.20
CA LYS A 17 -12.88 -44.17 22.00
C LYS A 17 -12.29 -45.35 21.22
N LEU A 18 -12.63 -45.49 19.94
CA LEU A 18 -12.05 -46.49 19.03
C LEU A 18 -10.54 -46.30 18.82
N PHE A 19 -10.07 -45.05 18.78
CA PHE A 19 -8.64 -44.75 18.74
C PHE A 19 -7.93 -45.14 20.05
N LEU A 20 -8.53 -44.84 21.21
CA LEU A 20 -7.98 -45.25 22.51
C LEU A 20 -7.91 -46.78 22.66
N LEU A 21 -8.94 -47.50 22.19
CA LEU A 21 -8.97 -48.97 22.18
C LEU A 21 -7.87 -49.62 21.33
N THR A 22 -7.42 -48.94 20.27
CA THR A 22 -6.36 -49.42 19.38
C THR A 22 -4.97 -48.91 19.76
N HIS A 23 -4.85 -48.13 20.84
CA HIS A 23 -3.59 -47.51 21.25
C HIS A 23 -2.80 -48.39 22.24
N PRO A 24 -1.48 -48.59 22.03
CA PRO A 24 -0.68 -49.49 22.87
C PRO A 24 -0.42 -49.00 24.30
N ASN A 25 -0.57 -47.70 24.59
CA ASN A 25 -0.19 -47.11 25.89
C ASN A 25 -1.38 -46.83 26.82
N VAL A 26 -2.57 -47.37 26.55
CA VAL A 26 -3.74 -47.27 27.44
C VAL A 26 -3.76 -48.48 28.38
N ASP A 27 -4.07 -48.28 29.66
CA ASP A 27 -4.16 -49.37 30.64
C ASP A 27 -5.25 -50.38 30.28
N ASP A 28 -5.00 -51.67 30.49
CA ASP A 28 -5.91 -52.73 30.06
C ASP A 28 -7.28 -52.69 30.76
N ILE A 29 -7.34 -52.16 31.99
CA ILE A 29 -8.59 -51.90 32.73
C ILE A 29 -9.43 -50.83 32.01
N GLU A 30 -8.79 -49.77 31.51
CA GLU A 30 -9.48 -48.71 30.78
C GLU A 30 -9.90 -49.17 29.37
N LYS A 31 -9.12 -50.06 28.74
CA LYS A 31 -9.53 -50.74 27.50
C LYS A 31 -10.81 -51.58 27.70
N VAL A 32 -10.97 -52.28 28.82
CA VAL A 32 -12.20 -53.05 29.10
C VAL A 32 -13.41 -52.11 29.20
N ARG A 33 -13.34 -51.06 30.03
CA ARG A 33 -14.43 -50.06 30.15
C ARG A 33 -14.77 -49.43 28.78
N LEU A 34 -13.75 -49.07 28.00
CA LEU A 34 -13.93 -48.50 26.66
C LEU A 34 -14.55 -49.50 25.66
N ARG A 35 -14.31 -50.81 25.80
CA ARG A 35 -14.95 -51.84 24.96
C ARG A 35 -16.45 -51.86 25.23
N ASP A 36 -16.86 -51.92 26.49
CA ASP A 36 -18.27 -51.95 26.88
C ASP A 36 -19.00 -50.68 26.40
N GLU A 37 -18.42 -49.50 26.63
CA GLU A 37 -18.98 -48.21 26.17
C GLU A 37 -19.08 -48.10 24.63
N VAL A 38 -18.16 -48.73 23.88
CA VAL A 38 -18.23 -48.78 22.41
C VAL A 38 -19.27 -49.81 21.95
N LEU A 39 -19.37 -50.95 22.63
CA LEU A 39 -20.32 -52.02 22.31
C LEU A 39 -21.77 -51.55 22.50
N ASP A 40 -22.05 -50.82 23.58
CA ASP A 40 -23.35 -50.17 23.82
C ASP A 40 -23.65 -49.06 22.80
N ALA A 41 -22.64 -48.26 22.43
CA ALA A 41 -22.79 -47.23 21.40
C ALA A 41 -23.02 -47.80 19.98
N VAL A 42 -22.47 -48.98 19.68
CA VAL A 42 -22.73 -49.74 18.44
C VAL A 42 -24.15 -50.33 18.46
N LYS A 43 -24.57 -50.94 19.58
CA LYS A 43 -25.92 -51.51 19.78
C LYS A 43 -27.04 -50.49 19.69
N THR A 44 -26.84 -49.27 20.21
CA THR A 44 -27.86 -48.20 20.22
C THR A 44 -28.01 -47.46 18.89
N ARG A 45 -27.14 -47.73 17.91
CA ARG A 45 -27.08 -46.98 16.63
C ARG A 45 -27.06 -47.90 15.39
N ASP A 46 -27.21 -49.21 15.59
CA ASP A 46 -27.22 -50.24 14.54
C ASP A 46 -26.05 -50.14 13.55
N MET A 47 -24.83 -49.89 14.07
CA MET A 47 -23.62 -49.68 13.26
C MET A 47 -22.99 -51.01 12.80
N ALA A 48 -23.71 -51.78 11.98
CA ALA A 48 -23.31 -53.12 11.54
C ALA A 48 -21.94 -53.15 10.84
N SER A 49 -21.68 -52.23 9.90
CA SER A 49 -20.41 -52.19 9.13
C SER A 49 -19.19 -51.89 10.02
N LEU A 50 -19.38 -51.10 11.09
CA LEU A 50 -18.33 -50.85 12.10
C LEU A 50 -18.13 -52.07 13.01
N TYR A 51 -19.19 -52.78 13.37
CA TYR A 51 -19.10 -54.01 14.15
C TYR A 51 -18.33 -55.10 13.39
N GLU A 52 -18.60 -55.28 12.09
CA GLU A 52 -17.85 -56.17 11.20
C GLU A 52 -16.36 -55.79 11.12
N PHE A 53 -16.04 -54.50 10.95
CA PHE A 53 -14.66 -54.02 10.92
C PHE A 53 -13.92 -54.25 12.24
N LEU A 54 -14.59 -54.08 13.38
CA LEU A 54 -13.98 -54.23 14.71
C LEU A 54 -13.84 -55.71 15.13
N ALA A 55 -14.74 -56.57 14.68
CA ALA A 55 -14.59 -58.02 14.77
C ALA A 55 -13.41 -58.51 13.91
N ALA A 56 -13.30 -58.03 12.67
CA ALA A 56 -12.16 -58.33 11.79
C ALA A 56 -10.82 -57.83 12.34
N ALA A 57 -10.83 -56.69 13.05
CA ALA A 57 -9.66 -56.14 13.74
C ALA A 57 -9.33 -56.87 15.08
N SER A 58 -10.08 -57.91 15.46
CA SER A 58 -9.91 -58.66 16.72
C SER A 58 -10.04 -57.80 18.01
N VAL A 59 -10.79 -56.69 17.94
CA VAL A 59 -11.02 -55.78 19.08
C VAL A 59 -12.27 -56.17 19.88
N LEU A 60 -13.24 -56.81 19.22
CA LEU A 60 -14.53 -57.25 19.76
C LEU A 60 -14.80 -58.71 19.34
N GLU A 61 -15.47 -59.47 20.20
CA GLU A 61 -15.93 -60.82 19.87
C GLU A 61 -17.17 -60.76 18.96
N MET A 62 -17.24 -61.64 17.97
CA MET A 62 -18.26 -61.62 16.92
C MET A 62 -19.50 -62.42 17.33
N ASP A 63 -20.59 -61.73 17.62
CA ASP A 63 -21.87 -62.31 18.03
C ASP A 63 -22.88 -62.21 16.86
N THR A 64 -23.07 -63.32 16.14
CA THR A 64 -23.83 -63.35 14.88
C THR A 64 -25.30 -63.00 15.06
N ALA A 65 -25.90 -63.39 16.20
CA ALA A 65 -27.30 -63.12 16.50
C ALA A 65 -27.59 -61.61 16.64
N ILE A 66 -26.65 -60.86 17.23
CA ILE A 66 -26.79 -59.40 17.36
C ILE A 66 -26.64 -58.75 15.99
N LEU A 67 -25.65 -59.17 15.19
CA LEU A 67 -25.39 -58.64 13.84
C LEU A 67 -26.60 -58.82 12.90
N ASP A 68 -27.20 -60.01 12.88
CA ASP A 68 -28.42 -60.26 12.09
C ASP A 68 -29.63 -59.47 12.59
N SER A 69 -29.72 -59.18 13.90
CA SER A 69 -30.76 -58.30 14.44
C SER A 69 -30.58 -56.83 14.01
N MET A 70 -29.34 -56.32 13.97
CA MET A 70 -29.03 -54.98 13.47
C MET A 70 -29.34 -54.88 11.97
N ARG A 71 -28.92 -55.87 11.17
CA ARG A 71 -29.17 -55.89 9.71
C ARG A 71 -30.66 -55.84 9.37
N LYS A 72 -31.51 -56.57 10.11
CA LYS A 72 -32.97 -56.50 9.95
C LYS A 72 -33.53 -55.11 10.26
N ARG A 73 -33.14 -54.51 11.38
CA ARG A 73 -33.57 -53.12 11.72
C ARG A 73 -33.15 -52.11 10.66
N ILE A 74 -31.92 -52.21 10.16
CA ILE A 74 -31.42 -51.37 9.06
C ILE A 74 -32.25 -51.55 7.78
N GLU A 75 -32.59 -52.79 7.41
CA GLU A 75 -33.38 -53.08 6.21
C GLU A 75 -34.81 -52.55 6.32
N ASP A 76 -35.44 -52.67 7.49
CA ASP A 76 -36.78 -52.16 7.74
C ASP A 76 -36.80 -50.63 7.76
N GLU A 77 -35.84 -49.96 8.41
CA GLU A 77 -35.75 -48.51 8.38
C GLU A 77 -35.42 -47.96 6.98
N LEU A 78 -34.57 -48.66 6.20
CA LEU A 78 -34.31 -48.32 4.79
C LEU A 78 -35.60 -48.34 3.95
N LYS A 79 -36.45 -49.36 4.11
CA LYS A 79 -37.75 -49.42 3.42
C LYS A 79 -38.60 -48.20 3.77
N THR A 80 -38.75 -47.86 5.06
CA THR A 80 -39.53 -46.68 5.45
C THR A 80 -38.97 -45.35 4.94
N LEU A 81 -37.66 -45.27 4.65
CA LEU A 81 -37.03 -44.09 4.08
C LEU A 81 -37.18 -44.04 2.55
N ASP A 82 -37.18 -45.18 1.88
CA ASP A 82 -37.43 -45.28 0.44
C ASP A 82 -38.91 -45.06 0.10
N ASP A 83 -39.84 -45.58 0.90
CA ASP A 83 -41.27 -45.28 0.78
C ASP A 83 -41.54 -43.76 0.93
N LYS A 84 -40.84 -43.08 1.86
CA LYS A 84 -40.91 -41.61 2.02
C LYS A 84 -40.27 -40.84 0.87
N ILE A 85 -39.28 -41.40 0.18
CA ILE A 85 -38.71 -40.78 -1.02
C ILE A 85 -39.71 -40.91 -2.17
N ALA A 86 -40.33 -42.09 -2.35
CA ALA A 86 -41.35 -42.30 -3.38
C ALA A 86 -42.59 -41.41 -3.19
N ASP A 87 -43.16 -41.38 -1.98
CA ASP A 87 -44.28 -40.48 -1.63
C ASP A 87 -43.91 -38.99 -1.87
N ALA A 88 -42.69 -38.59 -1.50
CA ALA A 88 -42.23 -37.23 -1.75
C ALA A 88 -42.03 -36.91 -3.25
N GLU A 89 -41.56 -37.87 -4.06
CA GLU A 89 -41.38 -37.70 -5.51
C GLU A 89 -42.72 -37.70 -6.28
N GLU A 90 -43.73 -38.43 -5.81
CA GLU A 90 -45.04 -38.52 -6.45
C GLU A 90 -46.03 -37.44 -6.00
N HIS A 91 -45.94 -36.94 -4.76
CA HIS A 91 -46.99 -36.11 -4.14
C HIS A 91 -46.52 -34.75 -3.57
N LEU A 92 -45.21 -34.52 -3.41
CA LEU A 92 -44.67 -33.36 -2.70
C LEU A 92 -43.73 -32.48 -3.56
N GLY A 93 -43.23 -31.37 -3.00
CA GLY A 93 -42.36 -30.43 -3.70
C GLY A 93 -40.87 -30.80 -3.67
N GLU A 94 -40.07 -30.20 -4.56
CA GLU A 94 -38.61 -30.42 -4.64
C GLU A 94 -37.85 -30.24 -3.30
N SER A 95 -38.38 -29.40 -2.39
CA SER A 95 -37.81 -29.20 -1.05
C SER A 95 -38.01 -30.40 -0.12
N GLU A 96 -39.14 -31.09 -0.23
CA GLU A 96 -39.51 -32.25 0.58
C GLU A 96 -38.80 -33.51 0.04
N VAL A 97 -38.72 -33.67 -1.28
CA VAL A 97 -37.86 -34.67 -1.95
C VAL A 97 -36.42 -34.56 -1.48
N ARG A 98 -35.86 -33.33 -1.41
CA ARG A 98 -34.50 -33.11 -0.86
C ARG A 98 -34.40 -33.58 0.59
N GLU A 99 -35.40 -33.29 1.42
CA GLU A 99 -35.37 -33.63 2.85
C GLU A 99 -35.47 -35.13 3.10
N ALA A 100 -36.27 -35.87 2.31
CA ALA A 100 -36.29 -37.33 2.32
C ALA A 100 -34.93 -37.93 1.91
N HIS A 101 -34.31 -37.41 0.84
CA HIS A 101 -32.95 -37.82 0.44
C HIS A 101 -31.87 -37.49 1.48
N LEU A 102 -31.98 -36.34 2.15
CA LEU A 102 -31.08 -35.92 3.22
C LEU A 102 -31.26 -36.81 4.46
N ALA A 103 -32.49 -37.18 4.83
CA ALA A 103 -32.75 -38.14 5.90
C ALA A 103 -32.09 -39.50 5.62
N LYS A 104 -32.21 -40.02 4.38
CA LYS A 104 -31.51 -41.25 3.96
C LYS A 104 -29.98 -41.10 3.94
N SER A 105 -29.44 -39.92 3.60
CA SER A 105 -28.00 -39.62 3.73
C SER A 105 -27.52 -39.64 5.18
N LEU A 106 -28.26 -38.99 6.08
CA LEU A 106 -27.94 -38.97 7.52
C LEU A 106 -28.02 -40.38 8.12
N PHE A 107 -28.96 -41.20 7.67
CA PHE A 107 -29.09 -42.58 8.11
C PHE A 107 -27.87 -43.44 7.72
N PHE A 108 -27.37 -43.34 6.48
CA PHE A 108 -26.13 -44.03 6.10
C PHE A 108 -24.89 -43.53 6.87
N ILE A 109 -24.82 -42.23 7.20
CA ILE A 109 -23.77 -41.69 8.09
C ILE A 109 -23.90 -42.27 9.50
N GLN A 110 -25.13 -42.46 10.00
CA GLN A 110 -25.39 -43.04 11.31
C GLN A 110 -24.95 -44.50 11.41
N ILE A 111 -25.23 -45.31 10.38
CA ILE A 111 -24.78 -46.71 10.27
C ILE A 111 -23.25 -46.81 10.08
N GLY A 112 -22.64 -45.80 9.46
CA GLY A 112 -21.21 -45.76 9.13
C GLY A 112 -20.88 -46.41 7.79
N ASP A 113 -21.85 -46.57 6.87
CA ASP A 113 -21.55 -47.10 5.53
C ASP A 113 -20.95 -46.00 4.63
N LYS A 114 -19.62 -45.92 4.59
CA LYS A 114 -18.86 -44.86 3.92
C LYS A 114 -19.23 -44.71 2.44
N GLU A 115 -19.36 -45.81 1.71
CA GLU A 115 -19.52 -45.77 0.25
C GLU A 115 -20.95 -45.36 -0.12
N LYS A 116 -21.96 -46.00 0.48
CA LYS A 116 -23.37 -45.66 0.25
C LYS A 116 -23.70 -44.24 0.73
N ALA A 117 -23.12 -43.79 1.84
CA ALA A 117 -23.26 -42.41 2.30
C ALA A 117 -22.72 -41.39 1.27
N LEU A 118 -21.55 -41.65 0.67
CA LEU A 118 -20.95 -40.75 -0.33
C LEU A 118 -21.72 -40.73 -1.66
N GLU A 119 -22.38 -41.82 -2.04
CA GLU A 119 -23.26 -41.86 -3.21
C GLU A 119 -24.56 -41.09 -2.94
N GLN A 120 -25.24 -41.39 -1.83
CA GLN A 120 -26.50 -40.72 -1.48
C GLN A 120 -26.32 -39.22 -1.24
N LEU A 121 -25.19 -38.77 -0.67
CA LEU A 121 -24.86 -37.36 -0.52
C LEU A 121 -24.69 -36.64 -1.88
N LYS A 122 -24.10 -37.29 -2.89
CA LYS A 122 -24.01 -36.72 -4.26
C LYS A 122 -25.40 -36.61 -4.91
N THR A 123 -26.24 -37.62 -4.75
CA THR A 123 -27.63 -37.61 -5.26
C THR A 123 -28.42 -36.48 -4.59
N THR A 124 -28.28 -36.31 -3.28
CA THR A 124 -28.89 -35.21 -2.53
C THR A 124 -28.37 -33.86 -3.00
N GLU A 125 -27.04 -33.71 -3.20
CA GLU A 125 -26.44 -32.47 -3.70
C GLU A 125 -26.96 -32.08 -5.10
N GLY A 126 -27.14 -33.06 -6.00
CA GLY A 126 -27.72 -32.85 -7.33
C GLY A 126 -29.13 -32.27 -7.28
N LYS A 127 -29.94 -32.68 -6.30
CA LYS A 127 -31.30 -32.16 -6.05
C LYS A 127 -31.33 -30.84 -5.26
N THR A 128 -30.21 -30.37 -4.71
CA THR A 128 -30.17 -29.06 -4.04
C THR A 128 -29.93 -27.91 -5.01
N VAL A 129 -30.65 -26.80 -4.84
CA VAL A 129 -30.42 -25.55 -5.58
C VAL A 129 -29.64 -24.53 -4.74
N ALA A 130 -29.96 -24.39 -3.45
CA ALA A 130 -29.39 -23.37 -2.58
C ALA A 130 -27.93 -23.66 -2.16
N ALA A 131 -27.05 -22.67 -2.36
CA ALA A 131 -25.62 -22.78 -2.03
C ALA A 131 -25.34 -23.08 -0.54
N GLY A 132 -26.13 -22.50 0.39
CA GLY A 132 -26.00 -22.77 1.82
C GLY A 132 -26.24 -24.24 2.19
N GLN A 133 -27.25 -24.88 1.59
CA GLN A 133 -27.55 -26.30 1.81
C GLN A 133 -26.51 -27.22 1.16
N LYS A 134 -25.94 -26.83 0.01
CA LYS A 134 -24.78 -27.54 -0.58
C LYS A 134 -23.57 -27.52 0.35
N ILE A 135 -23.30 -26.39 1.00
CA ILE A 135 -22.22 -26.27 1.97
C ILE A 135 -22.46 -27.21 3.18
N ASP A 136 -23.70 -27.34 3.66
CA ASP A 136 -24.04 -28.25 4.76
C ASP A 136 -23.82 -29.74 4.36
N LEU A 137 -24.18 -30.14 3.13
CA LEU A 137 -23.87 -31.47 2.59
C LEU A 137 -22.35 -31.73 2.48
N VAL A 138 -21.57 -30.70 2.15
CA VAL A 138 -20.10 -30.80 2.16
C VAL A 138 -19.55 -30.89 3.59
N PHE A 139 -20.18 -30.28 4.61
CA PHE A 139 -19.80 -30.49 6.01
C PHE A 139 -20.07 -31.93 6.47
N TYR A 140 -21.19 -32.55 6.12
CA TYR A 140 -21.41 -33.99 6.39
C TYR A 140 -20.34 -34.87 5.71
N THR A 141 -19.95 -34.53 4.47
CA THR A 141 -18.85 -35.21 3.77
C THR A 141 -17.51 -35.04 4.49
N LEU A 142 -17.24 -33.85 5.06
CA LEU A 142 -16.04 -33.57 5.87
C LEU A 142 -16.04 -34.33 7.20
N GLN A 143 -17.18 -34.39 7.89
CA GLN A 143 -17.34 -35.18 9.12
C GLN A 143 -17.03 -36.66 8.88
N LEU A 144 -17.57 -37.25 7.81
CA LEU A 144 -17.27 -38.62 7.39
C LEU A 144 -15.77 -38.82 7.07
N GLY A 145 -15.15 -37.85 6.38
CA GLY A 145 -13.71 -37.85 6.12
C GLY A 145 -12.85 -37.82 7.39
N PHE A 146 -13.21 -36.99 8.37
CA PHE A 146 -12.53 -36.93 9.68
C PHE A 146 -12.84 -38.16 10.56
N PHE A 147 -14.01 -38.78 10.42
CA PHE A 147 -14.32 -40.05 11.11
C PHE A 147 -13.41 -41.17 10.62
N TYR A 148 -13.19 -41.30 9.30
CA TYR A 148 -12.31 -42.32 8.72
C TYR A 148 -10.83 -41.91 8.59
N MET A 149 -10.46 -40.67 8.96
CA MET A 149 -9.11 -40.09 8.77
C MET A 149 -8.64 -40.10 7.30
N ASP A 150 -9.59 -39.98 6.36
CA ASP A 150 -9.34 -39.91 4.92
C ASP A 150 -8.97 -38.47 4.51
N PHE A 151 -7.68 -38.16 4.61
CA PHE A 151 -7.16 -36.82 4.33
C PHE A 151 -7.32 -36.38 2.87
N ASP A 152 -7.35 -37.33 1.92
CA ASP A 152 -7.56 -37.02 0.50
C ASP A 152 -9.00 -36.58 0.24
N LEU A 153 -9.99 -37.26 0.84
CA LEU A 153 -11.39 -36.85 0.80
C LEU A 153 -11.60 -35.51 1.51
N VAL A 154 -10.99 -35.29 2.67
CA VAL A 154 -11.07 -34.02 3.41
C VAL A 154 -10.52 -32.86 2.59
N SER A 155 -9.37 -33.03 1.92
CA SER A 155 -8.76 -31.97 1.11
C SER A 155 -9.67 -31.53 -0.06
N LYS A 156 -10.20 -32.50 -0.83
CA LYS A 156 -11.12 -32.26 -1.95
C LYS A 156 -12.41 -31.57 -1.48
N SER A 157 -12.95 -31.97 -0.34
CA SER A 157 -14.15 -31.37 0.24
C SER A 157 -13.92 -29.95 0.77
N ILE A 158 -12.75 -29.64 1.35
CA ILE A 158 -12.38 -28.27 1.76
C ILE A 158 -12.31 -27.35 0.53
N ASP A 159 -11.67 -27.77 -0.55
CA ASP A 159 -11.53 -26.93 -1.75
C ASP A 159 -12.88 -26.79 -2.49
N LYS A 160 -13.71 -27.83 -2.50
CA LYS A 160 -15.10 -27.74 -2.96
C LYS A 160 -15.93 -26.74 -2.14
N ALA A 161 -15.81 -26.76 -0.81
CA ALA A 161 -16.48 -25.79 0.07
C ALA A 161 -16.03 -24.35 -0.23
N LYS A 162 -14.73 -24.10 -0.41
CA LYS A 162 -14.21 -22.77 -0.76
C LYS A 162 -14.80 -22.24 -2.07
N ASN A 163 -14.86 -23.07 -3.11
CA ASN A 163 -15.46 -22.68 -4.39
C ASN A 163 -16.95 -22.32 -4.24
N LEU A 164 -17.71 -23.06 -3.41
CA LEU A 164 -19.11 -22.74 -3.10
C LEU A 164 -19.26 -21.40 -2.35
N PHE A 165 -18.32 -21.04 -1.47
CA PHE A 165 -18.33 -19.74 -0.79
C PHE A 165 -18.08 -18.54 -1.70
N GLU A 166 -17.43 -18.70 -2.87
CA GLU A 166 -17.31 -17.60 -3.86
C GLU A 166 -18.65 -17.25 -4.50
N GLY A 167 -19.58 -18.21 -4.58
CA GLY A 167 -20.97 -17.99 -5.03
C GLY A 167 -21.88 -17.31 -4.00
N GLY A 168 -21.39 -17.05 -2.79
CA GLY A 168 -22.14 -16.47 -1.68
C GLY A 168 -22.55 -17.52 -0.64
N GLY A 169 -22.11 -17.32 0.60
CA GLY A 169 -22.46 -18.18 1.73
C GLY A 169 -22.34 -17.44 3.06
N ASP A 170 -23.09 -17.89 4.06
CA ASP A 170 -23.23 -17.20 5.34
C ASP A 170 -21.94 -17.14 6.14
N TRP A 171 -21.79 -16.06 6.91
CA TRP A 171 -20.63 -15.80 7.75
C TRP A 171 -20.37 -16.92 8.77
N GLU A 172 -21.42 -17.50 9.34
CA GLU A 172 -21.29 -18.58 10.32
C GLU A 172 -20.72 -19.86 9.69
N ARG A 173 -21.30 -20.32 8.57
CA ARG A 173 -20.79 -21.47 7.80
C ARG A 173 -19.33 -21.26 7.41
N LYS A 174 -18.94 -20.03 7.06
CA LYS A 174 -17.55 -19.68 6.75
C LYS A 174 -16.61 -19.82 7.95
N ASN A 175 -17.05 -19.44 9.16
CA ASN A 175 -16.27 -19.66 10.38
C ASN A 175 -16.18 -21.15 10.72
N ARG A 176 -17.26 -21.94 10.55
CA ARG A 176 -17.19 -23.40 10.71
C ARG A 176 -16.11 -23.98 9.78
N LEU A 177 -16.11 -23.63 8.49
CA LEU A 177 -15.09 -24.08 7.54
C LEU A 177 -13.65 -23.72 7.98
N LYS A 178 -13.41 -22.54 8.56
CA LYS A 178 -12.07 -22.20 9.10
C LYS A 178 -11.60 -23.20 10.17
N VAL A 179 -12.51 -23.67 11.02
CA VAL A 179 -12.20 -24.67 12.07
C VAL A 179 -11.91 -26.03 11.45
N TYR A 180 -12.73 -26.50 10.49
CA TYR A 180 -12.47 -27.72 9.71
C TYR A 180 -11.10 -27.64 8.97
N GLU A 181 -10.80 -26.52 8.31
CA GLU A 181 -9.52 -26.31 7.62
C GLU A 181 -8.33 -26.20 8.59
N GLY A 182 -8.52 -25.58 9.77
CA GLY A 182 -7.51 -25.52 10.83
C GLY A 182 -7.14 -26.91 11.37
N LEU A 183 -8.14 -27.75 11.62
CA LEU A 183 -7.96 -29.14 12.07
C LEU A 183 -7.24 -30.00 11.01
N TYR A 184 -7.58 -29.82 9.73
CA TYR A 184 -6.85 -30.44 8.61
C TYR A 184 -5.40 -29.94 8.52
N CYS A 185 -5.16 -28.63 8.67
CA CYS A 185 -3.82 -28.05 8.66
C CYS A 185 -2.96 -28.57 9.82
N MET A 186 -3.54 -28.76 11.01
CA MET A 186 -2.87 -29.39 12.16
C MET A 186 -2.51 -30.86 11.86
N SER A 187 -3.45 -31.61 11.29
CA SER A 187 -3.26 -33.02 10.90
C SER A 187 -2.25 -33.22 9.76
N THR A 188 -1.97 -32.17 8.98
CA THR A 188 -0.96 -32.16 7.89
C THR A 188 0.34 -31.44 8.29
N ARG A 189 0.58 -31.23 9.60
CA ARG A 189 1.77 -30.56 10.19
C ARG A 189 1.94 -29.08 9.85
N ASN A 190 0.96 -28.42 9.23
CA ASN A 190 1.00 -26.98 8.94
C ASN A 190 0.46 -26.15 10.12
N PHE A 191 1.19 -26.20 11.24
CA PHE A 191 0.84 -25.52 12.50
C PHE A 191 0.66 -24.00 12.33
N LYS A 192 1.47 -23.37 11.46
CA LYS A 192 1.41 -21.91 11.24
C LYS A 192 0.09 -21.46 10.60
N LYS A 193 -0.41 -22.22 9.62
CA LYS A 193 -1.72 -21.94 9.01
C LYS A 193 -2.86 -22.30 9.98
N ALA A 194 -2.75 -23.44 10.68
CA ALA A 194 -3.72 -23.86 11.69
C ALA A 194 -3.91 -22.79 12.79
N ALA A 195 -2.82 -22.32 13.40
CA ALA A 195 -2.85 -21.27 14.41
C ALA A 195 -3.55 -20.00 13.90
N SER A 196 -3.22 -19.55 12.69
CA SER A 196 -3.88 -18.37 12.12
C SER A 196 -5.38 -18.53 11.92
N LEU A 197 -5.86 -19.72 11.53
CA LEU A 197 -7.29 -20.01 11.33
C LEU A 197 -8.05 -20.21 12.65
N PHE A 198 -7.41 -20.80 13.65
CA PHE A 198 -8.00 -20.99 14.97
C PHE A 198 -8.14 -19.66 15.73
N LEU A 199 -7.07 -18.83 15.78
CA LEU A 199 -7.11 -17.50 16.41
C LEU A 199 -8.22 -16.60 15.80
N ASP A 200 -8.40 -16.69 14.48
CA ASP A 200 -9.43 -15.99 13.70
C ASP A 200 -10.88 -16.46 13.98
N SER A 201 -11.05 -17.53 14.76
CA SER A 201 -12.33 -18.21 15.00
C SER A 201 -12.68 -18.33 16.49
N ILE A 202 -11.83 -17.84 17.42
CA ILE A 202 -12.04 -17.97 18.88
C ILE A 202 -13.36 -17.33 19.33
N SER A 203 -13.55 -16.05 19.00
CA SER A 203 -14.69 -15.25 19.46
C SER A 203 -15.99 -15.57 18.71
N THR A 204 -15.97 -16.56 17.81
CA THR A 204 -17.05 -16.87 16.86
C THR A 204 -17.23 -18.39 16.66
N PHE A 205 -16.82 -19.18 17.65
CA PHE A 205 -16.84 -20.64 17.58
C PHE A 205 -18.27 -21.18 17.68
N THR A 206 -18.73 -21.90 16.64
CA THR A 206 -20.02 -22.61 16.65
C THR A 206 -19.92 -24.10 16.25
N THR A 207 -18.71 -24.63 16.05
CA THR A 207 -18.47 -25.98 15.51
C THR A 207 -18.39 -27.06 16.60
N TYR A 208 -19.41 -27.14 17.47
CA TYR A 208 -19.53 -28.18 18.51
C TYR A 208 -19.67 -29.62 17.94
N GLU A 209 -19.92 -29.74 16.63
CA GLU A 209 -20.05 -31.00 15.89
C GLU A 209 -18.81 -31.89 16.01
N ILE A 210 -17.60 -31.32 15.85
CA ILE A 210 -16.34 -32.11 15.86
C ILE A 210 -15.67 -32.09 17.23
N ILE A 211 -15.50 -30.90 17.79
CA ILE A 211 -14.61 -30.65 18.93
C ILE A 211 -15.35 -29.83 19.99
N SER A 212 -15.11 -30.17 21.25
CA SER A 212 -15.55 -29.32 22.37
C SER A 212 -14.82 -27.97 22.31
N TYR A 213 -15.41 -26.93 22.91
CA TYR A 213 -14.76 -25.61 23.02
C TYR A 213 -13.45 -25.67 23.81
N ASP A 214 -13.42 -26.50 24.86
CA ASP A 214 -12.23 -26.69 25.70
C ASP A 214 -11.09 -27.36 24.89
N THR A 215 -11.40 -28.38 24.07
CA THR A 215 -10.43 -29.01 23.13
C THR A 215 -10.00 -28.05 22.01
N PHE A 216 -10.90 -27.19 21.53
CA PHE A 216 -10.58 -26.17 20.53
C PHE A 216 -9.58 -25.14 21.07
N ILE A 217 -9.76 -24.67 22.31
CA ILE A 217 -8.80 -23.77 22.97
C ILE A 217 -7.46 -24.46 23.20
N PHE A 218 -7.46 -25.73 23.61
CA PHE A 218 -6.25 -26.54 23.74
C PHE A 218 -5.43 -26.57 22.44
N TYR A 219 -6.05 -26.94 21.30
CA TYR A 219 -5.37 -26.92 19.99
C TYR A 219 -4.93 -25.50 19.57
N THR A 220 -5.72 -24.48 19.90
CA THR A 220 -5.38 -23.08 19.60
C THR A 220 -4.12 -22.64 20.35
N VAL A 221 -3.99 -22.97 21.63
CA VAL A 221 -2.79 -22.69 22.44
C VAL A 221 -1.58 -23.47 21.93
N LEU A 222 -1.72 -24.79 21.74
CA LEU A 222 -0.62 -25.66 21.29
C LEU A 222 -0.05 -25.24 19.92
N THR A 223 -0.92 -24.90 18.96
CA THR A 223 -0.50 -24.45 17.61
C THR A 223 0.06 -23.03 17.62
N SER A 224 -0.44 -22.15 18.48
CA SER A 224 0.04 -20.76 18.60
C SER A 224 1.45 -20.66 19.16
N ILE A 225 1.83 -21.51 20.12
CA ILE A 225 3.17 -21.52 20.74
C ILE A 225 4.29 -21.83 19.73
N ILE A 226 4.03 -22.67 18.73
CA ILE A 226 4.99 -22.94 17.64
C ILE A 226 5.04 -21.80 16.60
N SER A 227 3.94 -21.04 16.46
CA SER A 227 3.67 -20.26 15.25
C SER A 227 3.78 -18.75 15.42
N LEU A 228 3.60 -18.23 16.64
CA LEU A 228 3.61 -16.80 16.97
C LEU A 228 4.93 -16.38 17.60
N ASP A 229 5.34 -15.14 17.33
CA ASP A 229 6.36 -14.45 18.10
C ASP A 229 5.84 -14.05 19.49
N ARG A 230 6.75 -13.81 20.45
CA ARG A 230 6.42 -13.51 21.86
C ARG A 230 5.47 -12.32 22.04
N VAL A 231 5.50 -11.31 21.16
CA VAL A 231 4.63 -10.13 21.25
C VAL A 231 3.22 -10.48 20.77
N SER A 232 3.11 -11.14 19.61
CA SER A 232 1.83 -11.65 19.10
C SER A 232 1.19 -12.68 20.04
N LEU A 233 1.98 -13.57 20.63
CA LEU A 233 1.52 -14.58 21.60
C LEU A 233 0.88 -13.90 22.80
N LYS A 234 1.50 -12.85 23.35
CA LYS A 234 0.91 -12.10 24.46
C LYS A 234 -0.46 -11.50 24.07
N GLN A 235 -0.46 -10.69 23.01
CA GLN A 235 -1.64 -9.92 22.60
C GLN A 235 -2.82 -10.81 22.17
N LYS A 236 -2.56 -11.96 21.56
CA LYS A 236 -3.61 -12.82 20.96
C LYS A 236 -3.98 -14.05 21.79
N VAL A 237 -3.16 -14.43 22.77
CA VAL A 237 -3.32 -15.72 23.48
C VAL A 237 -3.25 -15.54 25.00
N VAL A 238 -2.24 -14.83 25.51
CA VAL A 238 -2.06 -14.64 26.97
C VAL A 238 -3.09 -13.66 27.54
N ASP A 239 -3.27 -12.51 26.89
CA ASP A 239 -4.18 -11.46 27.34
C ASP A 239 -5.64 -11.66 26.84
N ALA A 240 -5.93 -12.79 26.17
CA ALA A 240 -7.23 -13.07 25.54
C ALA A 240 -8.26 -13.60 26.57
N PRO A 241 -9.38 -12.90 26.83
CA PRO A 241 -10.32 -13.26 27.90
C PRO A 241 -11.00 -14.61 27.64
N GLU A 242 -11.25 -14.98 26.39
CA GLU A 242 -11.86 -16.25 26.00
C GLU A 242 -10.99 -17.44 26.39
N ILE A 243 -9.67 -17.31 26.26
CA ILE A 243 -8.70 -18.35 26.63
C ILE A 243 -8.55 -18.39 28.15
N LEU A 244 -8.41 -17.23 28.80
CA LEU A 244 -8.29 -17.14 30.26
C LEU A 244 -9.48 -17.76 31.01
N ALA A 245 -10.69 -17.69 30.45
CA ALA A 245 -11.90 -18.31 31.02
C ALA A 245 -11.87 -19.85 31.03
N VAL A 246 -11.10 -20.49 30.14
CA VAL A 246 -11.10 -21.95 29.95
C VAL A 246 -9.77 -22.60 30.37
N ILE A 247 -8.66 -21.86 30.32
CA ILE A 247 -7.31 -22.37 30.61
C ILE A 247 -7.14 -22.93 32.03
N GLY A 248 -8.03 -22.55 32.96
CA GLY A 248 -8.08 -23.09 34.32
C GLY A 248 -8.78 -24.45 34.45
N LYS A 249 -9.56 -24.88 33.45
CA LYS A 249 -10.21 -26.21 33.45
C LYS A 249 -9.27 -27.34 32.99
N ILE A 250 -8.26 -26.99 32.18
CA ILE A 250 -7.34 -27.95 31.56
C ILE A 250 -6.05 -27.98 32.39
N PRO A 251 -5.67 -29.13 32.96
CA PRO A 251 -4.48 -29.21 33.81
C PRO A 251 -3.21 -28.86 33.03
N HIS A 252 -2.25 -28.23 33.72
CA HIS A 252 -0.94 -27.79 33.20
C HIS A 252 -0.94 -26.75 32.05
N LEU A 253 -2.06 -26.50 31.36
CA LEU A 253 -2.11 -25.58 30.22
C LEU A 253 -1.82 -24.12 30.59
N SER A 254 -2.32 -23.68 31.75
CA SER A 254 -2.12 -22.33 32.29
C SER A 254 -0.66 -22.07 32.70
N GLU A 255 -0.03 -23.05 33.35
CA GLU A 255 1.38 -23.00 33.72
C GLU A 255 2.27 -23.02 32.48
N PHE A 256 1.99 -23.89 31.50
CA PHE A 256 2.73 -24.00 30.24
C PHE A 256 2.77 -22.68 29.45
N LEU A 257 1.63 -22.00 29.31
CA LEU A 257 1.56 -20.73 28.58
C LEU A 257 2.23 -19.57 29.34
N ASN A 258 1.97 -19.44 30.65
CA ASN A 258 2.52 -18.35 31.45
C ASN A 258 4.03 -18.50 31.72
N SER A 259 4.52 -19.72 31.92
CA SER A 259 5.94 -19.99 32.14
C SER A 259 6.79 -19.66 30.91
N LEU A 260 6.29 -19.95 29.69
CA LEU A 260 6.96 -19.56 28.44
C LEU A 260 7.04 -18.03 28.28
N TYR A 261 5.93 -17.33 28.56
CA TYR A 261 5.91 -15.86 28.47
C TYR A 261 6.82 -15.21 29.53
N GLY A 262 6.82 -15.73 30.75
CA GLY A 262 7.66 -15.28 31.87
C GLY A 262 9.10 -15.77 31.83
N CYS A 263 9.51 -16.56 30.83
CA CYS A 263 10.84 -17.19 30.71
C CYS A 263 11.22 -18.12 31.89
N HIS A 264 10.26 -18.75 32.56
CA HIS A 264 10.48 -19.72 33.63
C HIS A 264 10.58 -21.14 33.05
N PHE A 265 11.73 -21.48 32.47
CA PHE A 265 11.85 -22.68 31.65
C PHE A 265 11.76 -24.01 32.42
N LYS A 266 12.17 -24.06 33.70
CA LYS A 266 12.05 -25.26 34.54
C LYS A 266 10.59 -25.69 34.78
N SER A 267 9.71 -24.73 35.12
CA SER A 267 8.26 -24.96 35.21
C SER A 267 7.65 -25.29 33.84
N PHE A 268 8.13 -24.66 32.77
CA PHE A 268 7.67 -24.95 31.41
C PHE A 268 7.88 -26.42 31.03
N PHE A 269 9.08 -26.97 31.23
CA PHE A 269 9.36 -28.39 30.94
C PHE A 269 8.55 -29.34 31.83
N SER A 270 8.29 -28.94 33.09
CA SER A 270 7.43 -29.70 34.00
C SER A 270 5.99 -29.75 33.48
N ALA A 271 5.39 -28.60 33.13
CA ALA A 271 4.05 -28.52 32.55
C ALA A 271 3.93 -29.22 31.18
N LEU A 272 4.96 -29.12 30.33
CA LEU A 272 5.06 -29.83 29.04
C LEU A 272 5.04 -31.36 29.22
N SER A 273 5.60 -31.88 30.33
CA SER A 273 5.56 -33.32 30.62
C SER A 273 4.15 -33.81 30.95
N GLY A 274 3.34 -33.04 31.69
CA GLY A 274 1.92 -33.37 31.93
C GLY A 274 1.07 -33.25 30.66
N LEU A 275 1.23 -32.17 29.89
CA LEU A 275 0.53 -31.98 28.61
C LEU A 275 0.89 -33.06 27.57
N THR A 276 2.10 -33.62 27.65
CA THR A 276 2.55 -34.71 26.77
C THR A 276 1.68 -35.95 26.87
N GLU A 277 1.11 -36.25 28.02
CA GLU A 277 0.23 -37.41 28.21
C GLU A 277 -1.10 -37.20 27.46
N GLN A 278 -1.70 -36.01 27.57
CA GLN A 278 -2.88 -35.62 26.80
C GLN A 278 -2.62 -35.67 25.29
N ILE A 279 -1.50 -35.11 24.82
CA ILE A 279 -1.14 -35.08 23.38
C ILE A 279 -0.90 -36.49 22.81
N LYS A 280 -0.48 -37.46 23.63
CA LYS A 280 -0.32 -38.88 23.22
C LYS A 280 -1.66 -39.62 23.08
N LEU A 281 -2.66 -39.24 23.87
CA LEU A 281 -4.02 -39.80 23.83
C LEU A 281 -4.88 -39.13 22.74
N ASP A 282 -4.49 -37.94 22.28
CA ASP A 282 -5.16 -37.17 21.24
C ASP A 282 -5.05 -37.79 19.83
N ARG A 283 -6.21 -38.10 19.24
CA ARG A 283 -6.33 -38.77 17.92
C ARG A 283 -5.61 -38.04 16.78
N TYR A 284 -5.64 -36.71 16.78
CA TYR A 284 -5.08 -35.88 15.69
C TYR A 284 -3.60 -35.54 15.88
N LEU A 285 -3.12 -35.50 17.14
CA LEU A 285 -1.75 -35.06 17.46
C LEU A 285 -0.79 -36.23 17.69
N GLN A 286 -1.26 -37.40 18.12
CA GLN A 286 -0.42 -38.57 18.40
C GLN A 286 0.55 -38.93 17.24
N PRO A 287 0.13 -38.97 15.95
CA PRO A 287 1.05 -39.30 14.85
C PRO A 287 2.16 -38.27 14.63
N HIS A 288 1.98 -37.06 15.20
CA HIS A 288 2.89 -35.93 15.06
C HIS A 288 3.51 -35.49 16.39
N PHE A 289 3.25 -36.19 17.50
CA PHE A 289 3.77 -35.87 18.84
C PHE A 289 5.29 -35.66 18.86
N ARG A 290 6.05 -36.56 18.24
CA ARG A 290 7.53 -36.48 18.17
C ARG A 290 8.02 -35.30 17.33
N TYR A 291 7.20 -34.79 16.42
CA TYR A 291 7.48 -33.58 15.65
C TYR A 291 7.14 -32.33 16.48
N TYR A 292 5.94 -32.29 17.08
CA TYR A 292 5.48 -31.21 17.95
C TYR A 292 6.50 -30.90 19.06
N MET A 293 6.93 -31.94 19.79
CA MET A 293 7.94 -31.81 20.86
C MET A 293 9.24 -31.15 20.38
N ARG A 294 9.75 -31.55 19.20
CA ARG A 294 10.98 -30.99 18.63
C ARG A 294 10.84 -29.52 18.25
N GLU A 295 9.69 -29.11 17.70
CA GLU A 295 9.46 -27.71 17.36
C GLU A 295 9.33 -26.85 18.63
N VAL A 296 8.60 -27.31 19.64
CA VAL A 296 8.48 -26.60 20.93
C VAL A 296 9.84 -26.41 21.60
N CYS A 297 10.66 -27.46 21.72
CA CYS A 297 12.02 -27.33 22.25
C CYS A 297 12.87 -26.36 21.42
N THR A 298 12.74 -26.34 20.08
CA THR A 298 13.47 -25.40 19.22
C THR A 298 13.11 -23.95 19.53
N VAL A 299 11.80 -23.64 19.69
CA VAL A 299 11.33 -22.29 20.05
C VAL A 299 11.88 -21.86 21.41
N VAL A 300 11.79 -22.75 22.40
CA VAL A 300 12.26 -22.50 23.77
C VAL A 300 13.76 -22.23 23.84
N TYR A 301 14.57 -23.07 23.19
CA TYR A 301 16.03 -22.87 23.14
C TYR A 301 16.40 -21.60 22.35
N SER A 302 15.69 -21.29 21.26
CA SER A 302 15.89 -20.03 20.53
C SER A 302 15.58 -18.80 21.41
N GLN A 303 14.45 -18.81 22.12
CA GLN A 303 14.03 -17.71 23.01
C GLN A 303 15.03 -17.48 24.17
N PHE A 304 15.61 -18.56 24.72
CA PHE A 304 16.69 -18.43 25.71
C PHE A 304 17.95 -17.81 25.07
N LEU A 305 18.40 -18.33 23.94
CA LEU A 305 19.62 -17.91 23.26
C LEU A 305 19.54 -16.48 22.67
N GLU A 306 18.35 -15.94 22.37
CA GLU A 306 18.18 -14.54 21.91
C GLU A 306 18.78 -13.50 22.87
N SER A 307 18.70 -13.76 24.18
CA SER A 307 19.16 -12.83 25.22
C SER A 307 20.68 -12.78 25.38
N TYR A 308 21.40 -13.77 24.83
CA TYR A 308 22.82 -13.94 25.05
C TYR A 308 23.62 -13.93 23.74
N LYS A 309 24.91 -13.60 23.85
CA LYS A 309 25.89 -13.78 22.77
C LYS A 309 26.71 -15.06 22.99
N SER A 310 27.03 -15.34 24.25
CA SER A 310 27.65 -16.58 24.72
C SER A 310 27.06 -16.99 26.07
N VAL A 311 26.92 -18.30 26.32
CA VAL A 311 26.42 -18.88 27.58
C VAL A 311 27.18 -20.16 27.91
N THR A 312 27.47 -20.45 29.18
CA THR A 312 28.03 -21.75 29.57
C THR A 312 26.96 -22.85 29.52
N MET A 313 27.35 -24.06 29.13
CA MET A 313 26.45 -25.23 29.11
C MET A 313 25.83 -25.51 30.49
N GLU A 314 26.57 -25.23 31.57
CA GLU A 314 26.13 -25.39 32.96
C GLU A 314 25.01 -24.41 33.34
N ALA A 315 25.14 -23.12 32.99
CA ALA A 315 24.11 -22.12 33.25
C ALA A 315 22.82 -22.42 32.48
N MET A 316 22.96 -22.92 31.25
CA MET A 316 21.82 -23.39 30.45
C MET A 316 21.16 -24.62 31.08
N ALA A 317 21.95 -25.64 31.47
CA ALA A 317 21.48 -26.84 32.16
C ALA A 317 20.71 -26.52 33.46
N ALA A 318 21.24 -25.61 34.28
CA ALA A 318 20.61 -25.15 35.51
C ALA A 318 19.28 -24.39 35.26
N ALA A 319 19.22 -23.54 34.22
CA ALA A 319 18.01 -22.79 33.87
C ALA A 319 16.87 -23.68 33.36
N PHE A 320 17.19 -24.78 32.67
CA PHE A 320 16.22 -25.76 32.17
C PHE A 320 15.91 -26.89 33.17
N GLY A 321 16.79 -27.15 34.15
CA GLY A 321 16.63 -28.23 35.12
C GLY A 321 16.97 -29.62 34.59
N VAL A 322 17.84 -29.70 33.57
CA VAL A 322 18.28 -30.95 32.89
C VAL A 322 19.79 -31.12 32.97
N SER A 323 20.29 -32.33 32.68
CA SER A 323 21.73 -32.63 32.72
C SER A 323 22.49 -32.02 31.53
N ILE A 324 23.77 -31.71 31.74
CA ILE A 324 24.66 -31.15 30.71
C ILE A 324 24.74 -32.07 29.48
N GLY A 325 24.83 -33.40 29.70
CA GLY A 325 24.87 -34.39 28.63
C GLY A 325 23.57 -34.48 27.81
N PHE A 326 22.42 -34.17 28.40
CA PHE A 326 21.15 -34.09 27.67
C PHE A 326 21.14 -32.88 26.72
N ILE A 327 21.56 -31.70 27.22
CA ILE A 327 21.64 -30.49 26.39
C ILE A 327 22.68 -30.63 25.26
N ASP A 328 23.84 -31.25 25.51
CA ASP A 328 24.83 -31.52 24.44
C ASP A 328 24.23 -32.38 23.31
N GLN A 329 23.47 -33.43 23.66
CA GLN A 329 22.79 -34.29 22.68
C GLN A 329 21.61 -33.63 21.95
N GLU A 330 20.83 -32.77 22.60
CA GLU A 330 19.74 -32.05 21.94
C GLU A 330 20.26 -30.92 21.04
N LEU A 331 21.14 -30.06 21.55
CA LEU A 331 21.68 -28.95 20.78
C LEU A 331 22.49 -29.42 19.57
N SER A 332 23.33 -30.45 19.72
CA SER A 332 24.06 -31.02 18.58
C SER A 332 23.13 -31.50 17.47
N ARG A 333 22.00 -32.15 17.81
CA ARG A 333 20.96 -32.54 16.82
C ARG A 333 20.31 -31.31 16.17
N PHE A 334 19.91 -30.30 16.94
CA PHE A 334 19.25 -29.11 16.39
C PHE A 334 20.18 -28.25 15.52
N ILE A 335 21.45 -28.11 15.90
CA ILE A 335 22.50 -27.44 15.12
C ILE A 335 22.78 -28.21 13.83
N ALA A 336 22.91 -29.55 13.89
CA ALA A 336 23.09 -30.38 12.70
C ALA A 336 21.90 -30.29 11.71
N THR A 337 20.67 -30.12 12.21
CA THR A 337 19.49 -29.84 11.37
C THR A 337 19.40 -28.39 10.87
N GLY A 338 20.33 -27.51 11.26
CA GLY A 338 20.34 -26.09 10.88
C GLY A 338 19.23 -25.24 11.50
N LYS A 339 18.52 -25.75 12.52
CA LYS A 339 17.39 -25.07 13.18
C LYS A 339 17.81 -24.06 14.25
N LEU A 340 18.93 -24.31 14.93
CA LEU A 340 19.51 -23.38 15.90
C LEU A 340 20.84 -22.84 15.35
N HIS A 341 20.96 -21.51 15.27
CA HIS A 341 22.17 -20.83 14.81
C HIS A 341 23.14 -20.58 15.97
N CYS A 342 23.63 -21.67 16.57
CA CYS A 342 24.68 -21.62 17.60
C CYS A 342 25.81 -22.60 17.30
N LYS A 343 26.99 -22.31 17.86
CA LYS A 343 28.19 -23.13 17.79
C LYS A 343 28.51 -23.59 19.21
N ILE A 344 28.75 -24.89 19.39
CA ILE A 344 29.21 -25.44 20.67
C ILE A 344 30.74 -25.40 20.67
N ASP A 345 31.33 -24.67 21.61
CA ASP A 345 32.74 -24.84 21.98
C ASP A 345 32.83 -25.82 23.16
N LYS A 346 33.20 -27.06 22.84
CA LYS A 346 33.31 -28.16 23.82
C LYS A 346 34.58 -28.06 24.68
N VAL A 347 35.57 -27.26 24.29
CA VAL A 347 36.80 -27.06 25.07
C VAL A 347 36.58 -25.97 26.12
N ALA A 348 35.91 -24.88 25.74
CA ALA A 348 35.55 -23.81 26.66
C ALA A 348 34.27 -24.08 27.48
N GLY A 349 33.44 -25.05 27.07
CA GLY A 349 32.14 -25.32 27.70
C GLY A 349 31.07 -24.26 27.39
N ILE A 350 31.24 -23.52 26.29
CA ILE A 350 30.46 -22.33 25.94
C ILE A 350 29.67 -22.56 24.64
N LEU A 351 28.43 -22.09 24.64
CA LEU A 351 27.60 -21.93 23.45
C LEU A 351 27.75 -20.50 22.92
N GLU A 352 28.19 -20.35 21.67
CA GLU A 352 28.21 -19.06 20.97
C GLU A 352 27.01 -18.93 20.02
N THR A 353 26.22 -17.88 20.13
CA THR A 353 25.13 -17.62 19.17
C THR A 353 25.68 -16.95 17.93
N ASN A 354 25.75 -17.67 16.82
CA ASN A 354 26.13 -17.10 15.54
C ASN A 354 24.89 -16.44 14.92
N ARG A 355 24.72 -15.14 15.19
CA ARG A 355 23.66 -14.34 14.55
C ARG A 355 24.08 -14.08 13.09
N PRO A 356 23.51 -14.73 12.06
CA PRO A 356 23.69 -14.24 10.70
C PRO A 356 23.12 -12.83 10.67
N GLY A 357 24.00 -11.82 10.53
CA GLY A 357 23.58 -10.43 10.53
C GLY A 357 22.45 -10.24 9.52
N ALA A 358 21.48 -9.35 9.81
CA ALA A 358 20.26 -9.23 9.01
C ALA A 358 20.53 -9.11 7.49
N LYS A 359 21.66 -8.49 7.11
CA LYS A 359 22.19 -8.47 5.73
C LYS A 359 22.48 -9.87 5.16
N ASN A 360 23.21 -10.76 5.84
CA ASN A 360 23.53 -12.10 5.37
C ASN A 360 22.29 -12.99 5.27
N ALA A 361 21.35 -12.85 6.22
CA ALA A 361 20.05 -13.50 6.13
C ALA A 361 19.26 -12.99 4.91
N LEU A 362 19.30 -11.67 4.63
CA LEU A 362 18.72 -11.09 3.43
C LEU A 362 19.38 -11.62 2.15
N TYR A 363 20.71 -11.63 2.08
CA TYR A 363 21.46 -12.17 0.93
C TYR A 363 21.10 -13.62 0.64
N GLN A 364 21.06 -14.50 1.66
CA GLN A 364 20.63 -15.89 1.47
C GLN A 364 19.15 -16.01 1.08
N ALA A 365 18.27 -15.15 1.59
CA ALA A 365 16.86 -15.11 1.18
C ALA A 365 16.70 -14.66 -0.29
N THR A 366 17.44 -13.63 -0.71
CA THR A 366 17.49 -13.14 -2.09
C THR A 366 18.08 -14.19 -3.03
N ILE A 367 19.14 -14.89 -2.65
CA ILE A 367 19.71 -16.01 -3.42
C ILE A 367 18.66 -17.12 -3.58
N LYS A 368 18.03 -17.58 -2.49
CA LYS A 368 16.96 -18.60 -2.55
C LYS A 368 15.75 -18.19 -3.40
N GLN A 369 15.37 -16.91 -3.36
CA GLN A 369 14.31 -16.37 -4.23
C GLN A 369 14.76 -16.31 -5.69
N GLY A 370 16.03 -15.96 -5.95
CA GLY A 370 16.68 -16.04 -7.25
C GLY A 370 16.70 -17.46 -7.81
N ASP A 371 17.09 -18.45 -7.01
CA ASP A 371 17.09 -19.88 -7.39
C ASP A 371 15.68 -20.38 -7.70
N PHE A 372 14.66 -19.94 -6.93
CA PHE A 372 13.26 -20.29 -7.20
C PHE A 372 12.76 -19.65 -8.50
N LEU A 373 13.16 -18.40 -8.79
CA LEU A 373 12.88 -17.73 -10.05
C LEU A 373 13.58 -18.44 -11.23
N LEU A 374 14.86 -18.77 -11.09
CA LEU A 374 15.65 -19.53 -12.06
C LEU A 374 15.02 -20.89 -12.37
N ASN A 375 14.61 -21.64 -11.34
CA ASN A 375 13.91 -22.91 -11.52
C ASN A 375 12.56 -22.75 -12.25
N ARG A 376 11.82 -21.65 -12.00
CA ARG A 376 10.58 -21.35 -12.74
C ARG A 376 10.86 -20.94 -14.19
N ILE A 377 11.90 -20.15 -14.43
CA ILE A 377 12.34 -19.75 -15.78
C ILE A 377 12.82 -20.98 -16.56
N GLN A 378 13.61 -21.88 -15.97
CA GLN A 378 14.03 -23.13 -16.62
C GLN A 378 12.86 -24.06 -16.92
N LYS A 379 11.86 -24.16 -16.04
CA LYS A 379 10.62 -24.91 -16.31
C LYS A 379 9.84 -24.28 -17.47
N LEU A 380 9.70 -22.96 -17.48
CA LEU A 380 9.06 -22.23 -18.58
C LEU A 380 9.81 -22.38 -19.91
N SER A 381 11.15 -22.31 -19.91
CA SER A 381 11.98 -22.55 -21.09
C SER A 381 11.72 -23.93 -21.67
N ARG A 382 11.80 -24.99 -20.85
CA ARG A 382 11.51 -26.37 -21.32
C ARG A 382 10.09 -26.52 -21.88
N VAL A 383 9.10 -25.83 -21.32
CA VAL A 383 7.73 -25.82 -21.84
C VAL A 383 7.63 -25.04 -23.17
N ILE A 384 8.38 -23.94 -23.31
CA ILE A 384 8.46 -23.17 -24.57
C ILE A 384 9.14 -24.02 -25.66
N ASP A 385 10.28 -24.65 -25.37
CA ASP A 385 11.00 -25.54 -26.28
C ASP A 385 10.11 -26.72 -26.73
N PHE A 386 9.38 -27.33 -25.78
CA PHE A 386 8.41 -28.39 -26.08
C PHE A 386 7.21 -27.87 -26.90
N SER A 387 6.75 -26.63 -26.65
CA SER A 387 5.67 -26.01 -27.43
C SER A 387 6.11 -25.70 -28.86
N LEU A 388 7.34 -25.21 -29.07
CA LEU A 388 7.92 -24.95 -30.38
C LEU A 388 8.07 -26.26 -31.17
N SER A 389 8.63 -27.29 -30.56
CA SER A 389 8.67 -28.67 -31.11
C SER A 389 7.27 -29.17 -31.52
N SER A 390 6.27 -28.99 -30.66
CA SER A 390 4.89 -29.40 -30.96
C SER A 390 4.21 -28.58 -32.06
N SER A 391 4.60 -27.30 -32.23
CA SER A 391 4.05 -26.41 -33.27
C SER A 391 4.55 -26.78 -34.67
N GLN A 392 5.83 -27.16 -34.80
CA GLN A 392 6.38 -27.67 -36.07
C GLN A 392 5.71 -28.99 -36.47
N GLY A 393 5.37 -29.86 -35.51
CA GLY A 393 4.61 -31.09 -35.77
C GLY A 393 3.14 -30.88 -36.15
N ARG A 394 2.52 -29.75 -35.76
CA ARG A 394 1.11 -29.43 -36.07
C ARG A 394 0.92 -28.64 -37.37
N SER A 395 1.92 -27.92 -37.85
CA SER A 395 1.81 -27.12 -39.09
C SER A 395 1.54 -27.96 -40.34
N ASN A 396 1.88 -29.25 -40.34
CA ASN A 396 1.73 -30.15 -41.49
C ASN A 396 0.38 -30.90 -41.53
N ARG A 397 -0.62 -30.56 -40.70
CA ARG A 397 -1.79 -31.43 -40.48
C ARG A 397 -3.16 -30.74 -40.36
N ALA A 398 -3.26 -29.46 -40.73
CA ALA A 398 -4.48 -28.67 -40.57
C ALA A 398 -4.73 -27.69 -41.73
N GLU A 399 -4.71 -28.19 -42.97
CA GLU A 399 -5.49 -27.59 -44.06
C GLU A 399 -6.82 -28.35 -44.16
N GLY A 400 -7.93 -27.68 -43.86
CA GLY A 400 -9.28 -28.25 -44.01
C GLY A 400 -10.29 -27.80 -42.93
N TYR A 401 -11.47 -27.40 -43.41
CA TYR A 401 -12.69 -27.02 -42.67
C TYR A 401 -12.74 -25.63 -42.00
N GLU A 402 -13.35 -24.68 -42.73
CA GLU A 402 -14.09 -23.54 -42.16
C GLU A 402 -15.60 -23.86 -42.10
N THR A 403 -16.31 -23.45 -41.04
CA THR A 403 -17.78 -23.23 -41.03
C THR A 403 -18.25 -22.45 -39.78
N GLU A 404 -19.41 -21.78 -39.89
CA GLU A 404 -20.03 -20.80 -38.96
C GLU A 404 -20.69 -21.37 -37.67
N THR A 405 -21.05 -20.63 -36.59
CA THR A 405 -20.84 -19.19 -36.24
C THR A 405 -20.53 -18.86 -34.73
N PRO A 406 -21.38 -18.22 -33.89
CA PRO A 406 -20.97 -16.89 -33.40
C PRO A 406 -20.79 -16.71 -31.86
N SER A 407 -20.39 -15.49 -31.48
CA SER A 407 -20.48 -14.86 -30.14
C SER A 407 -19.28 -14.88 -29.17
N VAL A 408 -18.05 -14.65 -29.66
CA VAL A 408 -16.90 -14.32 -28.78
C VAL A 408 -16.71 -12.79 -28.63
N LYS A 409 -17.40 -12.18 -27.65
CA LYS A 409 -17.15 -10.79 -27.21
C LYS A 409 -16.22 -10.72 -25.97
N GLN A 410 -15.14 -11.50 -25.96
CA GLN A 410 -14.11 -11.40 -24.90
C GLN A 410 -12.66 -11.75 -25.28
N ALA A 411 -12.36 -12.11 -26.55
CA ALA A 411 -11.00 -12.42 -27.02
C ALA A 411 -10.30 -11.26 -27.77
N GLY A 412 -10.94 -10.09 -27.88
CA GLY A 412 -10.43 -8.93 -28.64
C GLY A 412 -9.49 -8.01 -27.87
N LYS A 413 -8.49 -8.52 -27.14
CA LYS A 413 -7.45 -7.67 -26.49
C LYS A 413 -6.11 -8.36 -26.12
N MET A 414 -5.67 -9.34 -26.91
CA MET A 414 -4.26 -9.80 -26.90
C MET A 414 -3.62 -9.68 -28.30
N ALA A 415 -3.69 -8.48 -28.87
CA ALA A 415 -2.77 -8.08 -29.94
C ALA A 415 -1.51 -7.49 -29.29
N GLY A 416 -0.34 -8.08 -29.55
CA GLY A 416 0.96 -7.59 -29.12
C GLY A 416 1.37 -6.32 -29.86
N GLY A 417 0.69 -5.21 -29.59
CA GLY A 417 1.09 -3.89 -30.08
C GLY A 417 2.40 -3.45 -29.45
N PHE A 418 3.30 -2.88 -30.26
CA PHE A 418 4.62 -2.41 -29.84
C PHE A 418 4.47 -1.17 -28.92
N ARG A 419 4.23 -1.39 -27.62
CA ARG A 419 4.04 -0.30 -26.65
C ARG A 419 5.35 0.46 -26.46
N VAL A 420 5.35 1.76 -26.78
CA VAL A 420 6.50 2.68 -26.66
C VAL A 420 7.15 2.64 -25.27
N LEU A 421 6.36 2.40 -24.21
CA LEU A 421 6.84 2.24 -22.83
C LEU A 421 7.84 1.08 -22.65
N HIS A 422 7.76 0.01 -23.45
CA HIS A 422 8.72 -1.10 -23.36
C HIS A 422 10.11 -0.75 -23.92
N LEU A 423 10.23 0.30 -24.75
CA LEU A 423 11.52 0.80 -25.23
C LEU A 423 12.40 1.35 -24.09
N VAL A 424 11.79 1.72 -22.96
CA VAL A 424 12.47 2.27 -21.78
C VAL A 424 13.05 1.16 -20.87
N ARG A 425 12.53 -0.08 -20.94
CA ARG A 425 12.99 -1.21 -20.10
C ARG A 425 14.51 -1.40 -20.01
N PRO A 426 15.31 -1.40 -21.10
CA PRO A 426 16.76 -1.59 -21.00
C PRO A 426 17.46 -0.47 -20.21
N PHE A 427 16.92 0.75 -20.22
CA PHE A 427 17.49 1.90 -19.51
C PHE A 427 17.16 1.89 -18.01
N LEU A 428 16.06 1.25 -17.59
CA LEU A 428 15.67 1.17 -16.17
C LEU A 428 16.74 0.51 -15.30
N ALA A 429 17.53 -0.42 -15.84
CA ALA A 429 18.62 -1.08 -15.13
C ALA A 429 19.81 -0.16 -14.81
N PHE A 430 19.96 0.94 -15.55
CA PHE A 430 21.06 1.91 -15.40
C PHE A 430 20.64 3.19 -14.66
N LEU A 431 19.35 3.45 -14.53
CA LEU A 431 18.86 4.62 -13.81
C LEU A 431 19.00 4.41 -12.29
N PRO A 432 19.65 5.32 -11.55
CA PRO A 432 19.64 5.25 -10.09
C PRO A 432 18.20 5.43 -9.60
N GLU A 433 17.69 4.52 -8.78
CA GLU A 433 16.32 4.56 -8.26
C GLU A 433 16.31 4.50 -6.72
N VAL A 434 15.52 5.38 -6.08
CA VAL A 434 15.36 5.36 -4.62
C VAL A 434 14.42 4.22 -4.24
N GLN A 435 14.83 3.31 -3.35
CA GLN A 435 13.97 2.18 -2.97
C GLN A 435 12.71 2.67 -2.23
N SER A 436 11.53 2.19 -2.66
CA SER A 436 10.26 2.45 -1.97
C SER A 436 10.29 1.90 -0.54
N ALA A 437 9.75 2.62 0.43
CA ALA A 437 9.79 2.21 1.83
C ALA A 437 9.04 0.89 2.10
N ASP A 438 9.76 -0.14 2.51
CA ASP A 438 9.22 -1.48 2.80
C ASP A 438 8.22 -1.48 3.99
N ARG A 439 8.37 -0.51 4.90
CA ARG A 439 7.49 -0.28 6.05
C ARG A 439 6.80 1.09 5.95
N LYS A 440 5.62 1.24 6.57
CA LYS A 440 4.98 2.55 6.73
C LYS A 440 5.80 3.43 7.67
N ILE A 441 6.59 4.34 7.09
CA ILE A 441 7.41 5.31 7.82
C ILE A 441 6.52 6.15 8.77
N PRO A 442 6.84 6.24 10.08
CA PRO A 442 6.09 7.07 11.02
C PRO A 442 6.24 8.56 10.71
N PHE A 443 5.27 9.37 11.15
CA PHE A 443 5.23 10.80 10.81
C PHE A 443 6.49 11.58 11.23
N ARG A 444 7.08 11.25 12.39
CA ARG A 444 8.32 11.89 12.86
C ARG A 444 9.51 11.65 11.92
N GLU A 445 9.73 10.40 11.49
CA GLU A 445 10.76 10.07 10.49
C GLU A 445 10.52 10.85 9.17
N LYS A 446 9.27 10.95 8.70
CA LYS A 446 8.95 11.72 7.48
C LYS A 446 9.28 13.21 7.60
N VAL A 447 9.04 13.82 8.76
CA VAL A 447 9.42 15.22 9.01
C VAL A 447 10.94 15.38 8.91
N ILE A 448 11.71 14.47 9.53
CA ILE A 448 13.18 14.51 9.51
C ILE A 448 13.72 14.40 8.08
N TYR A 449 13.25 13.42 7.29
CA TYR A 449 13.64 13.31 5.87
C TYR A 449 13.27 14.58 5.07
N THR A 450 12.09 15.15 5.31
CA THR A 450 11.65 16.38 4.64
C THR A 450 12.58 17.57 4.99
N VAL A 451 12.99 17.70 6.25
CA VAL A 451 13.94 18.76 6.70
C VAL A 451 15.34 18.55 6.13
N ILE A 452 15.84 17.30 6.09
CA ILE A 452 17.16 16.99 5.51
C ILE A 452 17.18 17.30 4.01
N SER A 453 16.15 16.90 3.24
CA SER A 453 16.06 17.22 1.81
C SER A 453 15.97 18.73 1.56
N LEU A 454 15.27 19.47 2.41
CA LEU A 454 15.22 20.94 2.36
C LEU A 454 16.57 21.59 2.66
N PHE A 455 17.29 21.08 3.66
CA PHE A 455 18.61 21.60 4.02
C PHE A 455 19.62 21.39 2.90
N ILE A 456 19.64 20.20 2.28
CA ILE A 456 20.49 19.92 1.11
C ILE A 456 20.14 20.87 -0.04
N PHE A 457 18.84 21.03 -0.35
CA PHE A 457 18.39 21.96 -1.40
C PHE A 457 18.87 23.40 -1.15
N LEU A 458 18.66 23.93 0.06
CA LEU A 458 19.09 25.29 0.44
C LEU A 458 20.60 25.49 0.36
N VAL A 459 21.39 24.49 0.80
CA VAL A 459 22.86 24.54 0.67
C VAL A 459 23.27 24.57 -0.80
N CYS A 460 22.69 23.71 -1.65
CA CYS A 460 22.96 23.72 -3.08
C CYS A 460 22.57 25.05 -3.74
N SER A 461 21.48 25.70 -3.29
CA SER A 461 21.02 27.01 -3.79
C SER A 461 21.93 28.19 -3.41
N GLN A 462 22.93 27.97 -2.55
CA GLN A 462 23.88 28.99 -2.09
C GLN A 462 25.33 28.67 -2.49
N LEU A 463 25.63 27.46 -2.98
CA LEU A 463 26.96 27.08 -3.46
C LEU A 463 27.21 27.66 -4.87
N PRO A 464 28.24 28.51 -5.07
CA PRO A 464 28.59 29.03 -6.39
C PRO A 464 29.21 27.96 -7.29
N LEU A 465 29.00 28.08 -8.60
CA LEU A 465 29.64 27.24 -9.62
C LEU A 465 31.11 27.59 -9.80
N TYR A 466 31.93 26.59 -10.10
CA TYR A 466 33.35 26.79 -10.39
C TYR A 466 33.56 27.20 -11.85
N GLY A 467 34.39 28.22 -12.10
CA GLY A 467 34.77 28.65 -13.46
C GLY A 467 33.96 29.80 -14.06
N ILE A 468 33.07 30.46 -13.29
CA ILE A 468 32.38 31.68 -13.73
C ILE A 468 33.32 32.89 -13.57
N HIS A 469 33.69 33.52 -14.68
CA HIS A 469 34.57 34.71 -14.69
C HIS A 469 33.84 36.05 -14.94
N SER A 470 32.55 36.03 -15.31
CA SER A 470 31.73 37.24 -15.47
C SER A 470 30.30 37.03 -14.98
N THR A 471 29.89 37.80 -13.98
CA THR A 471 28.50 37.89 -13.49
C THR A 471 27.73 39.06 -14.10
N THR A 472 28.41 39.99 -14.79
CA THR A 472 27.86 41.23 -15.36
C THR A 472 27.27 41.02 -16.75
N GLY A 473 26.11 40.37 -16.80
CA GLY A 473 25.28 40.27 -18.01
C GLY A 473 23.79 40.22 -17.64
N ALA A 474 22.93 40.84 -18.45
CA ALA A 474 21.49 40.88 -18.18
C ALA A 474 20.83 39.49 -18.31
N ASP A 475 20.27 38.99 -17.20
CA ASP A 475 19.70 37.63 -17.05
C ASP A 475 18.36 37.50 -17.81
N PRO A 476 18.28 36.69 -18.89
CA PRO A 476 17.05 36.53 -19.67
C PRO A 476 15.93 35.81 -18.91
N PHE A 477 16.29 35.03 -17.88
CA PHE A 477 15.36 34.12 -17.20
C PHE A 477 14.91 34.59 -15.82
N TYR A 478 15.16 35.85 -15.45
CA TYR A 478 14.85 36.41 -14.11
C TYR A 478 13.43 36.07 -13.62
N TRP A 479 12.41 36.20 -14.48
CA TRP A 479 11.01 35.85 -14.17
C TRP A 479 10.78 34.34 -14.02
N MET A 480 11.47 33.53 -14.83
CA MET A 480 11.36 32.08 -14.84
C MET A 480 11.99 31.46 -13.59
N ARG A 481 13.09 32.04 -13.08
CA ARG A 481 13.84 31.56 -11.92
C ARG A 481 13.02 31.45 -10.64
N VAL A 482 12.10 32.39 -10.41
CA VAL A 482 11.20 32.40 -9.22
C VAL A 482 10.31 31.16 -9.18
N ILE A 483 9.82 30.71 -10.34
CA ILE A 483 8.92 29.54 -10.46
C ILE A 483 9.73 28.24 -10.50
N LEU A 484 10.92 28.28 -11.10
CA LEU A 484 11.81 27.13 -11.25
C LEU A 484 12.77 26.93 -10.07
N ALA A 485 12.64 27.73 -9.02
CA ALA A 485 13.47 27.70 -7.81
C ALA A 485 14.98 27.64 -8.13
N SER A 486 15.42 28.51 -9.04
CA SER A 486 16.78 28.58 -9.59
C SER A 486 17.48 29.87 -9.15
N ASN A 487 18.72 29.75 -8.68
CA ASN A 487 19.58 30.89 -8.35
C ASN A 487 20.74 30.96 -9.35
N ARG A 488 20.97 32.14 -9.93
CA ARG A 488 22.02 32.36 -10.94
C ARG A 488 23.42 32.22 -10.34
N GLY A 489 24.32 31.58 -11.08
CA GLY A 489 25.71 31.35 -10.71
C GLY A 489 25.91 30.28 -9.63
N THR A 490 24.86 29.54 -9.29
CA THR A 490 24.86 28.51 -8.24
C THR A 490 24.73 27.12 -8.83
N VAL A 491 25.10 26.11 -8.04
CA VAL A 491 24.91 24.68 -8.39
C VAL A 491 23.45 24.38 -8.77
N MET A 492 22.49 25.19 -8.30
CA MET A 492 21.06 25.10 -8.59
C MET A 492 20.59 26.00 -9.76
N GLU A 493 21.45 26.35 -10.71
CA GLU A 493 21.06 27.16 -11.89
C GLU A 493 19.95 26.49 -12.73
N LEU A 494 19.98 25.16 -12.89
CA LEU A 494 18.89 24.40 -13.52
C LEU A 494 17.62 24.34 -12.67
N GLY A 495 17.72 24.58 -11.36
CA GLY A 495 16.62 24.49 -10.40
C GLY A 495 15.86 23.15 -10.48
N ILE A 496 14.53 23.23 -10.50
CA ILE A 496 13.63 22.09 -10.71
C ILE A 496 13.15 21.94 -12.17
N THR A 497 13.71 22.71 -13.11
CA THR A 497 13.25 22.80 -14.51
C THR A 497 13.14 21.43 -15.19
N PRO A 498 14.17 20.56 -15.17
CA PRO A 498 14.10 19.27 -15.85
C PRO A 498 13.03 18.33 -15.27
N ILE A 499 12.64 18.52 -14.00
CA ILE A 499 11.62 17.70 -13.32
C ILE A 499 10.22 18.16 -13.72
N VAL A 500 9.99 19.47 -13.75
CA VAL A 500 8.71 20.05 -14.12
C VAL A 500 8.42 19.85 -15.61
N THR A 501 9.41 20.07 -16.48
CA THR A 501 9.25 19.90 -17.94
C THR A 501 9.01 18.43 -18.30
N SER A 502 9.81 17.49 -17.79
CA SER A 502 9.59 16.05 -18.04
C SER A 502 8.25 15.56 -17.49
N GLY A 503 7.84 16.04 -16.30
CA GLY A 503 6.54 15.75 -15.72
C GLY A 503 5.37 16.29 -16.55
N LEU A 504 5.44 17.54 -17.00
CA LEU A 504 4.39 18.15 -17.82
C LEU A 504 4.27 17.47 -19.20
N VAL A 505 5.40 17.15 -19.85
CA VAL A 505 5.43 16.43 -21.13
C VAL A 505 4.80 15.04 -20.98
N MET A 506 5.17 14.27 -19.96
CA MET A 506 4.59 12.95 -19.72
C MET A 506 3.09 13.02 -19.37
N GLN A 507 2.67 13.99 -18.56
CA GLN A 507 1.25 14.20 -18.26
C GLN A 507 0.44 14.57 -19.51
N LEU A 508 1.00 15.38 -20.40
CA LEU A 508 0.35 15.76 -21.67
C LEU A 508 0.27 14.57 -22.64
N LEU A 509 1.32 13.75 -22.75
CA LEU A 509 1.33 12.55 -23.59
C LEU A 509 0.33 11.47 -23.13
N VAL A 510 0.16 11.31 -21.82
CA VAL A 510 -0.86 10.40 -21.26
C VAL A 510 -2.26 11.00 -21.34
N GLY A 511 -2.42 12.29 -21.03
CA GLY A 511 -3.71 12.98 -21.07
C GLY A 511 -4.30 13.11 -22.48
N SER A 512 -3.45 13.32 -23.49
CA SER A 512 -3.83 13.27 -24.91
C SER A 512 -4.09 11.85 -25.44
N LYS A 513 -3.83 10.81 -24.63
CA LYS A 513 -3.92 9.38 -24.99
C LYS A 513 -3.02 8.96 -26.15
N ILE A 514 -1.98 9.75 -26.46
CA ILE A 514 -0.89 9.33 -27.36
C ILE A 514 -0.15 8.13 -26.75
N ILE A 515 -0.05 8.09 -25.42
CA ILE A 515 0.45 6.94 -24.67
C ILE A 515 -0.68 6.40 -23.80
N GLU A 516 -1.20 5.21 -24.12
CA GLU A 516 -2.12 4.47 -23.24
C GLU A 516 -1.33 3.88 -22.07
N VAL A 517 -1.66 4.29 -20.83
CA VAL A 517 -1.05 3.80 -19.60
C VAL A 517 -2.14 3.38 -18.61
N ASP A 518 -2.24 2.07 -18.36
CA ASP A 518 -3.17 1.55 -17.36
C ASP A 518 -2.59 1.72 -15.96
N ASN A 519 -2.93 2.83 -15.31
CA ASN A 519 -2.51 3.14 -13.94
C ASN A 519 -2.89 2.07 -12.91
N SER A 520 -3.80 1.14 -13.22
CA SER A 520 -4.10 -0.04 -12.38
C SER A 520 -2.95 -1.04 -12.29
N VAL A 521 -2.13 -1.15 -13.35
CA VAL A 521 -1.02 -2.10 -13.45
C VAL A 521 0.23 -1.51 -12.79
N ARG A 522 0.82 -2.25 -11.84
CA ARG A 522 2.02 -1.82 -11.11
C ARG A 522 3.23 -1.63 -12.04
N GLU A 523 3.35 -2.47 -13.07
CA GLU A 523 4.44 -2.39 -14.04
C GLU A 523 4.34 -1.14 -14.92
N ASP A 524 3.22 -0.90 -15.59
CA ASP A 524 3.02 0.30 -16.43
C ASP A 524 3.25 1.60 -15.63
N ARG A 525 2.86 1.62 -14.34
CA ARG A 525 3.13 2.75 -13.43
C ARG A 525 4.62 2.92 -13.10
N ALA A 526 5.39 1.83 -13.02
CA ALA A 526 6.85 1.88 -12.84
C ALA A 526 7.57 2.30 -14.14
N LEU A 527 7.14 1.77 -15.29
CA LEU A 527 7.65 2.16 -16.61
C LEU A 527 7.44 3.66 -16.87
N LEU A 528 6.26 4.21 -16.55
CA LEU A 528 5.98 5.65 -16.67
C LEU A 528 6.89 6.50 -15.78
N ASN A 529 7.06 6.12 -14.50
CA ASN A 529 7.93 6.85 -13.58
C ASN A 529 9.39 6.84 -14.06
N GLY A 530 9.89 5.69 -14.52
CA GLY A 530 11.23 5.56 -15.08
C GLY A 530 11.41 6.34 -16.39
N ALA A 531 10.39 6.36 -17.26
CA ALA A 531 10.40 7.16 -18.49
C ALA A 531 10.41 8.67 -18.20
N GLN A 532 9.61 9.13 -17.23
CA GLN A 532 9.62 10.52 -16.77
C GLN A 532 11.01 10.90 -16.22
N LYS A 533 11.62 10.03 -15.40
CA LYS A 533 12.98 10.24 -14.87
C LYS A 533 14.04 10.30 -15.96
N LEU A 534 14.01 9.37 -16.91
CA LEU A 534 14.94 9.33 -18.05
C LEU A 534 14.83 10.61 -18.88
N LEU A 535 13.60 11.05 -19.19
CA LEU A 535 13.36 12.31 -19.88
C LEU A 535 13.89 13.51 -19.09
N GLY A 536 13.70 13.55 -17.76
CA GLY A 536 14.24 14.61 -16.90
C GLY A 536 15.76 14.65 -16.88
N ILE A 537 16.45 13.51 -16.88
CA ILE A 537 17.92 13.46 -16.97
C ILE A 537 18.41 13.94 -18.35
N LEU A 538 17.74 13.54 -19.44
CA LEU A 538 18.08 14.01 -20.79
C LEU A 538 17.86 15.53 -20.95
N ILE A 539 16.77 16.06 -20.39
CA ILE A 539 16.51 17.51 -20.38
C ILE A 539 17.58 18.24 -19.54
N ALA A 540 17.97 17.71 -18.37
CA ALA A 540 19.02 18.33 -17.55
C ALA A 540 20.36 18.44 -18.28
N ILE A 541 20.76 17.41 -19.05
CA ILE A 541 21.96 17.48 -19.91
C ILE A 541 21.76 18.52 -21.01
N GLY A 542 20.62 18.49 -21.72
CA GLY A 542 20.33 19.40 -22.82
C GLY A 542 20.32 20.87 -22.38
N GLU A 543 19.68 21.18 -21.26
CA GLU A 543 19.67 22.51 -20.64
C GLU A 543 21.06 22.93 -20.17
N ALA A 544 21.83 22.07 -19.49
CA ALA A 544 23.19 22.38 -19.05
C ALA A 544 24.12 22.75 -20.23
N VAL A 545 24.07 21.95 -21.30
CA VAL A 545 24.82 22.20 -22.54
C VAL A 545 24.33 23.49 -23.20
N ALA A 546 23.02 23.71 -23.30
CA ALA A 546 22.45 24.92 -23.89
C ALA A 546 22.85 26.19 -23.11
N TYR A 547 22.84 26.17 -21.77
CA TYR A 547 23.26 27.32 -20.95
C TYR A 547 24.73 27.68 -21.18
N VAL A 548 25.63 26.70 -21.22
CA VAL A 548 27.06 26.96 -21.46
C VAL A 548 27.31 27.41 -22.91
N LEU A 549 26.66 26.80 -23.91
CA LEU A 549 26.76 27.23 -25.31
C LEU A 549 26.11 28.58 -25.59
N SER A 550 25.11 29.00 -24.82
CA SER A 550 24.47 30.32 -24.94
C SER A 550 25.38 31.50 -24.60
N GLY A 551 26.55 31.24 -24.03
CA GLY A 551 27.51 32.26 -23.59
C GLY A 551 27.16 32.94 -22.26
N MET A 552 26.18 32.42 -21.51
CA MET A 552 25.65 33.04 -20.29
C MET A 552 26.71 33.21 -19.17
N TYR A 553 27.77 32.39 -19.19
CA TYR A 553 28.90 32.44 -18.24
C TYR A 553 30.17 33.09 -18.83
N GLY A 554 30.11 33.54 -20.09
CA GLY A 554 31.24 33.95 -20.92
C GLY A 554 31.31 33.14 -22.22
N SER A 555 32.12 33.59 -23.20
CA SER A 555 32.28 32.85 -24.45
C SER A 555 33.14 31.60 -24.26
N VAL A 556 32.85 30.53 -25.01
CA VAL A 556 33.56 29.23 -24.88
C VAL A 556 35.07 29.37 -25.11
N SER A 557 35.49 30.33 -25.94
CA SER A 557 36.90 30.67 -26.17
C SER A 557 37.58 31.39 -24.99
N GLN A 558 36.83 32.07 -24.13
CA GLN A 558 37.35 32.74 -22.93
C GLN A 558 37.35 31.84 -21.69
N LEU A 559 36.37 30.93 -21.54
CA LEU A 559 36.37 29.96 -20.43
C LEU A 559 37.44 28.87 -20.61
N GLY A 560 37.75 28.51 -21.86
CA GLY A 560 38.48 27.30 -22.18
C GLY A 560 37.62 26.03 -22.07
N THR A 561 37.83 25.10 -23.01
CA THR A 561 36.99 23.89 -23.16
C THR A 561 36.92 23.04 -21.88
N GLY A 562 38.00 22.99 -21.10
CA GLY A 562 38.04 22.24 -19.83
C GLY A 562 37.08 22.78 -18.78
N ASN A 563 37.06 24.09 -18.55
CA ASN A 563 36.15 24.72 -17.57
C ASN A 563 34.69 24.63 -18.04
N ALA A 564 34.44 24.78 -19.35
CA ALA A 564 33.11 24.61 -19.92
C ALA A 564 32.54 23.20 -19.67
N ILE A 565 33.34 22.14 -19.87
CA ILE A 565 32.96 20.75 -19.58
C ILE A 565 32.74 20.55 -18.07
N LEU A 566 33.56 21.16 -17.22
CA LEU A 566 33.46 21.07 -15.77
C LEU A 566 32.15 21.70 -15.25
N ILE A 567 31.75 22.87 -15.78
CA ILE A 567 30.45 23.50 -15.47
C ILE A 567 29.28 22.59 -15.90
N ILE A 568 29.33 22.00 -17.11
CA ILE A 568 28.30 21.06 -17.57
C ILE A 568 28.18 19.86 -16.61
N LEU A 569 29.30 19.30 -16.16
CA LEU A 569 29.30 18.20 -15.19
C LEU A 569 28.74 18.62 -13.82
N GLN A 570 29.09 19.81 -13.31
CA GLN A 570 28.54 20.32 -12.04
C GLN A 570 27.01 20.49 -12.11
N LEU A 571 26.51 21.13 -13.18
CA LEU A 571 25.09 21.30 -13.42
C LEU A 571 24.36 19.96 -13.59
N PHE A 572 24.96 19.02 -14.31
CA PHE A 572 24.39 17.67 -14.50
C PHE A 572 24.27 16.89 -13.18
N PHE A 573 25.33 16.84 -12.37
CA PHE A 573 25.28 16.18 -11.07
C PHE A 573 24.30 16.85 -10.11
N ALA A 574 24.20 18.18 -10.14
CA ALA A 574 23.18 18.92 -9.40
C ALA A 574 21.76 18.49 -9.81
N GLY A 575 21.48 18.48 -11.12
CA GLY A 575 20.20 18.03 -11.66
C GLY A 575 19.82 16.61 -11.21
N ILE A 576 20.77 15.67 -11.22
CA ILE A 576 20.56 14.31 -10.70
C ILE A 576 20.23 14.32 -9.20
N ILE A 577 20.94 15.11 -8.39
CA ILE A 577 20.69 15.21 -6.95
C ILE A 577 19.27 15.72 -6.70
N VAL A 578 18.82 16.78 -7.40
CA VAL A 578 17.46 17.33 -7.24
C VAL A 578 16.39 16.33 -7.68
N ILE A 579 16.61 15.61 -8.79
CA ILE A 579 15.72 14.52 -9.26
C ILE A 579 15.59 13.43 -8.18
N CYS A 580 16.71 12.99 -7.60
CA CYS A 580 16.72 11.97 -6.54
C CYS A 580 16.10 12.47 -5.22
N LEU A 581 16.25 13.76 -4.88
CA LEU A 581 15.61 14.36 -3.70
C LEU A 581 14.08 14.46 -3.87
N ASP A 582 13.58 14.86 -5.04
CA ASP A 582 12.14 14.83 -5.31
C ASP A 582 11.59 13.41 -5.27
N GLU A 583 12.29 12.44 -5.87
CA GLU A 583 11.89 11.03 -5.86
C GLU A 583 11.84 10.44 -4.43
N LEU A 584 12.81 10.76 -3.57
CA LEU A 584 12.81 10.38 -2.15
C LEU A 584 11.56 10.93 -1.43
N LEU A 585 11.21 12.19 -1.68
CA LEU A 585 10.02 12.79 -1.09
C LEU A 585 8.74 12.12 -1.64
N GLN A 586 8.64 11.91 -2.95
CA GLN A 586 7.50 11.26 -3.61
C GLN A 586 7.29 9.80 -3.19
N LYS A 587 8.35 9.01 -3.00
CA LYS A 587 8.28 7.60 -2.55
C LYS A 587 7.88 7.42 -1.08
N GLY A 588 7.54 8.52 -0.42
CA GLY A 588 6.89 8.52 0.88
C GLY A 588 7.85 8.62 2.05
N TYR A 589 9.13 8.90 1.84
CA TYR A 589 9.97 9.44 2.92
C TYR A 589 9.54 10.88 3.24
N GLY A 590 9.07 11.62 2.23
CA GLY A 590 8.54 12.98 2.40
C GLY A 590 7.11 13.08 2.95
N LEU A 591 6.75 14.29 3.34
CA LEU A 591 5.37 14.66 3.69
C LEU A 591 4.49 14.98 2.45
N GLY A 592 5.10 15.21 1.29
CA GLY A 592 4.47 15.64 0.02
C GLY A 592 5.44 15.52 -1.16
N SER A 593 5.18 16.24 -2.26
CA SER A 593 6.04 16.26 -3.46
C SER A 593 7.19 17.26 -3.30
N GLY A 594 8.40 16.88 -3.73
CA GLY A 594 9.59 17.74 -3.67
C GLY A 594 9.45 19.00 -4.50
N ILE A 595 8.98 18.89 -5.75
CA ILE A 595 8.65 20.04 -6.62
C ILE A 595 7.91 21.14 -5.84
N SER A 596 6.82 20.78 -5.16
CA SER A 596 6.01 21.74 -4.40
C SER A 596 6.73 22.35 -3.20
N LEU A 597 7.63 21.58 -2.58
CA LEU A 597 8.34 21.98 -1.38
C LEU A 597 9.50 22.92 -1.72
N PHE A 598 10.21 22.66 -2.82
CA PHE A 598 11.32 23.48 -3.31
C PHE A 598 10.84 24.86 -3.80
N ILE A 599 9.75 24.92 -4.57
CA ILE A 599 9.12 26.19 -4.99
C ILE A 599 8.74 27.03 -3.76
N ALA A 600 7.99 26.45 -2.81
CA ALA A 600 7.56 27.17 -1.61
C ALA A 600 8.74 27.67 -0.78
N THR A 601 9.83 26.90 -0.72
CA THR A 601 11.03 27.26 0.05
C THR A 601 11.79 28.42 -0.57
N ASN A 602 12.08 28.38 -1.88
CA ASN A 602 12.77 29.47 -2.57
C ASN A 602 11.96 30.79 -2.55
N ILE A 603 10.62 30.72 -2.56
CA ILE A 603 9.76 31.90 -2.43
C ILE A 603 9.80 32.44 -0.99
N CYS A 604 9.76 31.58 0.03
CA CYS A 604 9.93 32.01 1.43
C CYS A 604 11.32 32.62 1.68
N GLU A 605 12.37 32.02 1.12
CA GLU A 605 13.74 32.54 1.13
C GLU A 605 13.81 33.94 0.51
N ASN A 606 13.25 34.13 -0.68
CA ASN A 606 13.17 35.43 -1.36
C ASN A 606 12.38 36.50 -0.56
N ILE A 607 11.27 36.12 0.09
CA ILE A 607 10.48 37.03 0.93
C ILE A 607 11.27 37.44 2.18
N ILE A 608 11.90 36.48 2.87
CA ILE A 608 12.73 36.75 4.06
C ILE A 608 13.94 37.60 3.68
N TRP A 609 14.62 37.29 2.57
CA TRP A 609 15.77 38.07 2.09
C TRP A 609 15.38 39.51 1.79
N LYS A 610 14.32 39.76 1.01
CA LYS A 610 13.88 41.15 0.71
C LYS A 610 13.32 41.90 1.92
N ALA A 611 12.95 41.21 3.01
CA ALA A 611 12.57 41.84 4.27
C ALA A 611 13.77 42.17 5.17
N PHE A 612 14.78 41.31 5.22
CA PHE A 612 15.88 41.32 6.22
C PHE A 612 17.29 41.31 5.63
N SER A 613 17.49 41.62 4.34
CA SER A 613 18.82 41.62 3.73
C SER A 613 19.72 42.73 4.31
N PRO A 614 20.91 42.39 4.83
CA PRO A 614 21.85 43.35 5.43
C PRO A 614 22.75 44.03 4.38
N THR A 615 22.56 43.73 3.10
CA THR A 615 23.27 44.31 1.97
C THR A 615 22.95 45.81 1.83
N THR A 616 23.97 46.63 1.61
CA THR A 616 23.84 48.07 1.37
C THR A 616 24.06 48.39 -0.10
N ILE A 617 23.16 49.16 -0.70
CA ILE A 617 23.29 49.67 -2.07
C ILE A 617 23.42 51.20 -1.99
N ASN A 618 24.39 51.76 -2.71
CA ASN A 618 24.63 53.20 -2.72
C ASN A 618 23.96 53.83 -3.95
N SER A 619 22.77 54.41 -3.76
CA SER A 619 22.01 55.09 -4.82
C SER A 619 22.31 56.59 -4.93
N GLY A 620 23.53 57.02 -4.59
CA GLY A 620 23.97 58.41 -4.72
C GLY A 620 23.47 59.37 -3.63
N ARG A 621 22.62 58.90 -2.70
CA ARG A 621 22.18 59.63 -1.49
C ARG A 621 22.78 59.09 -0.19
N GLY A 622 23.67 58.10 -0.29
CA GLY A 622 24.25 57.38 0.84
C GLY A 622 24.10 55.86 0.67
N ALA A 623 24.76 55.11 1.55
CA ALA A 623 24.57 53.67 1.66
C ALA A 623 23.23 53.39 2.33
N GLU A 624 22.28 52.81 1.60
CA GLU A 624 20.97 52.47 2.13
C GLU A 624 20.79 50.94 2.09
N PHE A 625 20.26 50.35 3.15
CA PHE A 625 20.02 48.90 3.21
C PHE A 625 18.97 48.46 2.18
N GLU A 626 19.15 47.25 1.66
CA GLU A 626 18.23 46.59 0.73
C GLU A 626 16.97 46.07 1.45
N GLY A 627 17.14 45.48 2.65
CA GLY A 627 16.04 44.86 3.41
C GLY A 627 15.07 45.88 4.01
N ALA A 628 13.78 45.76 3.69
CA ALA A 628 12.73 46.69 4.09
C ALA A 628 12.68 46.99 5.61
N VAL A 629 12.87 45.98 6.45
CA VAL A 629 12.80 46.11 7.91
C VAL A 629 14.06 46.75 8.47
N ILE A 630 15.24 46.33 7.98
CA ILE A 630 16.54 46.88 8.41
C ILE A 630 16.65 48.35 7.99
N ALA A 631 16.22 48.68 6.77
CA ALA A 631 16.16 50.05 6.28
C ALA A 631 15.24 50.94 7.14
N LEU A 632 14.05 50.45 7.55
CA LEU A 632 13.18 51.20 8.47
C LEU A 632 13.88 51.52 9.80
N PHE A 633 14.50 50.53 10.45
CA PHE A 633 15.19 50.78 11.72
C PHE A 633 16.41 51.69 11.54
N HIS A 634 17.19 51.50 10.49
CA HIS A 634 18.37 52.32 10.23
C HIS A 634 18.00 53.79 9.94
N LEU A 635 17.00 54.03 9.09
CA LEU A 635 16.54 55.39 8.76
C LEU A 635 15.89 56.09 9.97
N LEU A 636 15.18 55.34 10.83
CA LEU A 636 14.55 55.87 12.04
C LEU A 636 15.56 56.22 13.14
N ILE A 637 16.72 55.54 13.18
CA ILE A 637 17.79 55.77 14.16
C ILE A 637 18.77 56.85 13.69
N THR A 638 19.11 56.90 12.39
CA THR A 638 20.18 57.79 11.88
C THR A 638 19.72 59.18 11.43
N ARG A 639 18.45 59.37 11.06
CA ARG A 639 17.95 60.69 10.63
C ARG A 639 17.19 61.41 11.76
N THR A 640 17.48 62.70 11.91
CA THR A 640 16.81 63.60 12.86
C THR A 640 15.33 63.80 12.55
N ASP A 641 14.97 63.88 11.27
CA ASP A 641 13.60 64.13 10.79
C ASP A 641 12.75 62.85 10.75
N LYS A 642 12.25 62.41 11.91
CA LYS A 642 11.48 61.15 12.05
C LYS A 642 10.31 61.02 11.06
N VAL A 643 9.56 62.10 10.79
CA VAL A 643 8.41 62.08 9.87
C VAL A 643 8.85 61.88 8.42
N ARG A 644 9.96 62.52 8.01
CA ARG A 644 10.52 62.39 6.66
C ARG A 644 11.13 61.01 6.46
N ALA A 645 11.90 60.53 7.44
CA ALA A 645 12.46 59.18 7.46
C ALA A 645 11.37 58.10 7.36
N LEU A 646 10.25 58.25 8.09
CA LEU A 646 9.11 57.33 7.99
C LEU A 646 8.50 57.33 6.58
N ARG A 647 8.23 58.51 5.99
CA ARG A 647 7.68 58.61 4.63
C ARG A 647 8.62 57.99 3.58
N GLU A 648 9.93 58.19 3.74
CA GLU A 648 10.96 57.67 2.83
C GLU A 648 11.14 56.15 2.96
N ALA A 649 10.97 55.58 4.17
CA ALA A 649 10.95 54.12 4.41
C ALA A 649 9.67 53.40 3.94
N PHE A 650 8.55 54.12 3.81
CA PHE A 650 7.28 53.56 3.33
C PHE A 650 7.08 53.67 1.80
N TYR A 651 7.70 54.64 1.13
CA TYR A 651 7.43 54.98 -0.28
C TYR A 651 8.70 55.07 -1.17
N ARG A 652 9.70 54.22 -0.95
CA ARG A 652 10.92 54.11 -1.76
C ARG A 652 10.59 53.44 -3.11
N GLN A 653 10.91 54.05 -4.24
CA GLN A 653 10.54 53.49 -5.55
C GLN A 653 11.47 52.37 -6.03
N ASN A 654 12.73 52.37 -5.60
CA ASN A 654 13.78 51.53 -6.19
C ASN A 654 14.08 50.24 -5.41
N LEU A 655 13.62 50.13 -4.15
CA LEU A 655 13.96 49.03 -3.24
C LEU A 655 12.76 48.62 -2.35
N PRO A 656 12.76 47.41 -1.76
CA PRO A 656 11.62 46.88 -1.00
C PRO A 656 11.16 47.82 0.14
N ASN A 657 9.85 48.11 0.17
CA ASN A 657 9.25 48.93 1.22
C ASN A 657 8.55 48.11 2.30
N VAL A 658 8.35 48.77 3.45
CA VAL A 658 7.46 48.30 4.51
C VAL A 658 6.00 48.18 4.03
N THR A 659 5.56 49.09 3.14
CA THR A 659 4.25 49.01 2.47
C THR A 659 4.09 47.73 1.66
N ASN A 660 5.14 47.33 0.91
CA ASN A 660 5.14 46.12 0.09
C ASN A 660 5.14 44.85 0.97
N LEU A 661 5.83 44.88 2.11
CA LEU A 661 5.81 43.79 3.10
C LEU A 661 4.41 43.63 3.74
N LEU A 662 3.76 44.75 4.11
CA LEU A 662 2.41 44.75 4.66
C LEU A 662 1.38 44.29 3.61
N ALA A 663 1.56 44.68 2.35
CA ALA A 663 0.79 44.15 1.22
C ALA A 663 0.93 42.63 1.07
N THR A 664 2.15 42.07 1.14
CA THR A 664 2.37 40.60 1.13
C THR A 664 1.61 39.90 2.25
N VAL A 665 1.65 40.43 3.49
CA VAL A 665 0.91 39.86 4.63
C VAL A 665 -0.61 39.93 4.42
N LEU A 666 -1.12 41.05 3.90
CA LEU A 666 -2.54 41.22 3.61
C LEU A 666 -3.03 40.25 2.53
N VAL A 667 -2.29 40.12 1.42
CA VAL A 667 -2.58 39.15 0.36
C VAL A 667 -2.60 37.73 0.92
N PHE A 668 -1.59 37.35 1.70
CA PHE A 668 -1.49 36.02 2.32
C PHE A 668 -2.70 35.69 3.23
N LEU A 669 -3.17 36.66 4.03
CA LEU A 669 -4.38 36.48 4.85
C LEU A 669 -5.66 36.30 4.01
N ILE A 670 -5.78 37.05 2.91
CA ILE A 670 -6.93 36.95 1.99
C ILE A 670 -6.96 35.58 1.30
N VAL A 671 -5.82 35.09 0.82
CA VAL A 671 -5.74 33.80 0.13
C VAL A 671 -6.02 32.64 1.11
N ILE A 672 -5.54 32.71 2.36
CA ILE A 672 -5.86 31.72 3.42
C ILE A 672 -7.38 31.61 3.57
N TYR A 673 -8.06 32.75 3.62
CA TYR A 673 -9.51 32.83 3.75
C TYR A 673 -10.21 32.19 2.54
N PHE A 674 -9.84 32.56 1.31
CA PHE A 674 -10.41 31.97 0.09
C PHE A 674 -10.14 30.46 -0.06
N GLN A 675 -8.97 29.95 0.37
CA GLN A 675 -8.67 28.52 0.32
C GLN A 675 -9.53 27.69 1.32
N GLY A 676 -10.16 28.34 2.31
CA GLY A 676 -11.14 27.72 3.20
C GLY A 676 -12.45 27.33 2.51
N PHE A 677 -12.80 27.96 1.38
CA PHE A 677 -14.08 27.75 0.69
C PHE A 677 -14.16 26.37 0.03
N ARG A 678 -15.22 25.63 0.38
CA ARG A 678 -15.51 24.29 -0.14
C ARG A 678 -17.01 24.00 -0.13
N VAL A 679 -17.51 23.45 -1.23
CA VAL A 679 -18.85 22.86 -1.33
C VAL A 679 -18.74 21.40 -0.88
N VAL A 680 -19.55 21.00 0.10
CA VAL A 680 -19.46 19.67 0.70
C VAL A 680 -20.66 18.82 0.26
N LEU A 681 -20.41 17.82 -0.59
CA LEU A 681 -21.45 16.93 -1.09
C LEU A 681 -21.52 15.66 -0.22
N PRO A 682 -22.69 15.27 0.32
CA PRO A 682 -22.83 14.05 1.09
C PRO A 682 -22.75 12.82 0.16
N VAL A 683 -22.05 11.78 0.59
CA VAL A 683 -21.89 10.50 -0.13
C VAL A 683 -21.99 9.33 0.84
N ARG A 684 -22.70 8.27 0.48
CA ARG A 684 -22.95 7.10 1.33
C ARG A 684 -22.35 5.85 0.68
N SER A 685 -21.74 4.98 1.49
CA SER A 685 -21.31 3.66 1.01
C SER A 685 -22.50 2.73 0.79
N LYS A 686 -22.49 1.98 -0.31
CA LYS A 686 -23.48 0.93 -0.61
C LYS A 686 -23.27 -0.32 0.26
N ASN A 687 -22.00 -0.66 0.53
CA ASN A 687 -21.62 -1.89 1.24
C ASN A 687 -21.73 -1.75 2.77
N ALA A 688 -21.38 -0.57 3.32
CA ALA A 688 -21.42 -0.31 4.76
C ALA A 688 -22.68 0.48 5.13
N ARG A 689 -23.75 -0.22 5.52
CA ARG A 689 -25.04 0.39 5.89
C ARG A 689 -24.88 1.29 7.11
N GLY A 690 -24.95 2.61 6.90
CA GLY A 690 -24.77 3.63 7.93
C GLY A 690 -23.51 4.50 7.74
N GLN A 691 -22.54 4.07 6.94
CA GLN A 691 -21.34 4.86 6.68
C GLN A 691 -21.64 6.02 5.71
N GLN A 692 -21.86 7.21 6.29
CA GLN A 692 -21.90 8.47 5.56
C GLN A 692 -20.51 9.11 5.52
N GLY A 693 -20.13 9.58 4.35
CA GLY A 693 -18.96 10.40 4.11
C GLY A 693 -19.34 11.72 3.45
N SER A 694 -18.37 12.61 3.34
CA SER A 694 -18.54 13.91 2.70
C SER A 694 -17.43 14.13 1.68
N TYR A 695 -17.78 14.47 0.45
CA TYR A 695 -16.84 14.78 -0.63
C TYR A 695 -16.74 16.31 -0.81
N PRO A 696 -15.66 16.96 -0.33
CA PRO A 696 -15.50 18.41 -0.43
C PRO A 696 -14.88 18.82 -1.77
N ILE A 697 -15.64 19.54 -2.59
CA ILE A 697 -15.15 20.26 -3.78
C ILE A 697 -14.64 21.62 -3.28
N LYS A 698 -13.33 21.87 -3.35
CA LYS A 698 -12.74 23.16 -2.98
C LYS A 698 -12.99 24.21 -4.08
N LEU A 699 -13.05 25.48 -3.69
CA LEU A 699 -13.09 26.62 -4.63
C LEU A 699 -11.90 26.57 -5.61
N PHE A 700 -10.68 26.42 -5.09
CA PHE A 700 -9.47 26.18 -5.91
C PHE A 700 -9.39 24.70 -6.32
N TYR A 701 -10.32 24.24 -7.17
CA TYR A 701 -10.44 22.84 -7.58
C TYR A 701 -9.18 22.31 -8.30
N THR A 702 -8.68 23.06 -9.28
CA THR A 702 -7.46 22.78 -10.05
C THR A 702 -6.16 23.13 -9.31
N SER A 703 -6.26 23.60 -8.05
CA SER A 703 -5.13 24.17 -7.29
C SER A 703 -4.41 25.25 -8.11
N ASN A 704 -3.07 25.22 -8.17
CA ASN A 704 -2.27 26.29 -8.76
C ASN A 704 -1.89 26.06 -10.23
N MET A 705 -2.30 24.94 -10.85
CA MET A 705 -1.87 24.61 -12.22
C MET A 705 -2.21 25.68 -13.27
N PRO A 706 -3.37 26.38 -13.21
CA PRO A 706 -3.68 27.43 -14.20
C PRO A 706 -2.69 28.60 -14.16
N ILE A 707 -2.26 29.03 -12.96
CA ILE A 707 -1.32 30.14 -12.83
C ILE A 707 0.12 29.73 -13.20
N ILE A 708 0.51 28.48 -12.93
CA ILE A 708 1.80 27.91 -13.40
C ILE A 708 1.84 27.89 -14.93
N LEU A 709 0.79 27.37 -15.58
CA LEU A 709 0.73 27.28 -17.04
C LEU A 709 0.68 28.66 -17.70
N GLN A 710 -0.11 29.58 -17.14
CA GLN A 710 -0.19 30.97 -17.62
C GLN A 710 1.17 31.68 -17.50
N SER A 711 1.83 31.58 -16.34
CA SER A 711 3.10 32.27 -16.13
C SER A 711 4.26 31.63 -16.91
N ALA A 712 4.23 30.31 -17.14
CA ALA A 712 5.15 29.62 -18.04
C ALA A 712 4.96 30.06 -19.50
N LEU A 713 3.72 30.20 -19.97
CA LEU A 713 3.42 30.73 -21.31
C LEU A 713 3.97 32.15 -21.49
N VAL A 714 3.75 33.02 -20.51
CA VAL A 714 4.24 34.41 -20.53
C VAL A 714 5.77 34.45 -20.50
N SER A 715 6.41 33.65 -19.64
CA SER A 715 7.87 33.56 -19.55
C SER A 715 8.49 33.10 -20.87
N ASN A 716 7.91 32.10 -21.53
CA ASN A 716 8.35 31.63 -22.85
C ASN A 716 8.17 32.71 -23.93
N LEU A 717 7.05 33.45 -23.90
CA LEU A 717 6.78 34.55 -24.83
C LEU A 717 7.80 35.70 -24.64
N TYR A 718 8.16 36.02 -23.39
CA TYR A 718 9.21 37.00 -23.10
C TYR A 718 10.58 36.54 -23.58
N PHE A 719 10.97 35.29 -23.30
CA PHE A 719 12.26 34.76 -23.74
C PHE A 719 12.40 34.81 -25.26
N ILE A 720 11.37 34.34 -25.98
CA ILE A 720 11.32 34.41 -27.45
C ILE A 720 11.37 35.87 -27.93
N SER A 721 10.58 36.77 -27.33
CA SER A 721 10.56 38.19 -27.68
C SER A 721 11.93 38.86 -27.47
N GLN A 722 12.59 38.63 -26.34
CA GLN A 722 13.88 39.22 -26.01
C GLN A 722 14.99 38.69 -26.93
N LEU A 723 14.98 37.39 -27.24
CA LEU A 723 15.95 36.76 -28.15
C LEU A 723 15.78 37.26 -29.59
N LEU A 724 14.53 37.34 -30.09
CA LEU A 724 14.25 37.91 -31.40
C LEU A 724 14.61 39.40 -31.47
N TYR A 725 14.33 40.18 -30.42
CA TYR A 725 14.69 41.60 -30.37
C TYR A 725 16.21 41.81 -30.36
N ARG A 726 16.97 41.01 -29.59
CA ARG A 726 18.44 41.04 -29.57
C ARG A 726 19.08 40.65 -30.91
N ARG A 727 18.43 39.80 -31.73
CA ARG A 727 18.96 39.34 -33.02
C ARG A 727 18.45 40.12 -34.24
N TYR A 728 17.23 40.66 -34.19
CA TYR A 728 16.53 41.26 -35.34
C TYR A 728 15.74 42.52 -34.95
N SER A 729 16.37 43.45 -34.24
CA SER A 729 15.77 44.70 -33.73
C SER A 729 15.11 45.60 -34.79
N GLY A 730 15.47 45.46 -36.08
CA GLY A 730 14.89 46.22 -37.19
C GLY A 730 13.55 45.71 -37.74
N ASN A 731 13.13 44.48 -37.44
CA ASN A 731 11.94 43.89 -38.07
C ASN A 731 10.63 44.39 -37.46
N PHE A 732 9.64 44.74 -38.29
CA PHE A 732 8.31 45.20 -37.83
C PHE A 732 7.61 44.17 -36.93
N LEU A 733 7.59 42.89 -37.34
CA LEU A 733 6.99 41.79 -36.56
C LEU A 733 7.67 41.59 -35.19
N VAL A 734 8.99 41.81 -35.11
CA VAL A 734 9.75 41.69 -33.86
C VAL A 734 9.43 42.86 -32.92
N ASN A 735 9.36 44.07 -33.46
CA ASN A 735 8.95 45.27 -32.73
C ASN A 735 7.48 45.24 -32.27
N LEU A 736 6.60 44.53 -33.00
CA LEU A 736 5.23 44.24 -32.58
C LEU A 736 5.19 43.20 -31.44
N LEU A 737 6.06 42.18 -31.49
CA LEU A 737 6.19 41.19 -30.42
C LEU A 737 6.64 41.83 -29.10
N GLY A 738 7.73 42.60 -29.13
CA GLY A 738 8.21 43.34 -27.96
C GLY A 738 9.47 44.16 -28.22
N LYS A 739 9.47 45.41 -27.73
CA LYS A 739 10.66 46.28 -27.64
C LYS A 739 11.21 46.24 -26.23
N TRP A 740 12.50 45.95 -26.09
CA TRP A 740 13.15 45.81 -24.78
C TRP A 740 14.16 46.94 -24.56
N LYS A 741 14.18 47.53 -23.36
CA LYS A 741 15.21 48.49 -22.93
C LYS A 741 15.89 47.95 -21.68
N GLU A 742 17.22 48.08 -21.59
CA GLU A 742 17.97 47.75 -20.39
C GLU A 742 17.90 48.91 -19.37
N SER A 743 17.62 48.57 -18.10
CA SER A 743 17.53 49.53 -17.00
C SER A 743 18.93 49.80 -16.43
N GLU A 744 19.32 51.08 -16.42
CA GLU A 744 20.65 51.56 -16.00
C GLU A 744 21.03 51.19 -14.56
N TYR A 745 20.05 50.93 -13.69
CA TYR A 745 20.27 50.68 -12.26
C TYR A 745 20.22 49.20 -11.83
N SER A 746 19.57 48.32 -12.61
CA SER A 746 19.37 46.91 -12.21
C SER A 746 19.90 45.88 -13.20
N GLY A 747 20.40 46.31 -14.36
CA GLY A 747 20.84 45.38 -15.42
C GLY A 747 19.71 44.49 -15.97
N GLN A 748 18.45 44.82 -15.70
CA GLN A 748 17.27 44.10 -16.16
C GLN A 748 16.77 44.70 -17.48
N SER A 749 16.47 43.84 -18.46
CA SER A 749 15.74 44.24 -19.65
C SER A 749 14.23 44.28 -19.33
N ILE A 750 13.61 45.45 -19.49
CA ILE A 750 12.15 45.64 -19.30
C ILE A 750 11.50 45.86 -20.68
N PRO A 751 10.33 45.27 -20.97
CA PRO A 751 9.62 45.56 -22.22
C PRO A 751 8.99 46.95 -22.13
N VAL A 752 9.24 47.80 -23.13
CA VAL A 752 8.75 49.19 -23.23
C VAL A 752 7.64 49.34 -24.28
N GLY A 753 7.42 48.34 -25.13
CA GLY A 753 6.34 48.33 -26.11
C GLY A 753 6.13 46.97 -26.76
N GLY A 754 5.06 46.86 -27.56
CA GLY A 754 4.64 45.61 -28.23
C GLY A 754 3.72 44.74 -27.36
N ILE A 755 3.40 43.53 -27.83
CA ILE A 755 2.51 42.58 -27.14
C ILE A 755 3.10 42.18 -25.77
N ALA A 756 4.42 42.01 -25.69
CA ALA A 756 5.12 41.72 -24.44
C ALA A 756 4.87 42.79 -23.36
N TYR A 757 4.78 44.07 -23.72
CA TYR A 757 4.45 45.15 -22.79
C TYR A 757 3.05 44.93 -22.18
N TYR A 758 2.01 44.77 -23.00
CA TYR A 758 0.62 44.60 -22.53
C TYR A 758 0.36 43.34 -21.69
N ILE A 759 1.21 42.32 -21.82
CA ILE A 759 1.16 41.09 -21.02
C ILE A 759 1.90 41.25 -19.67
N THR A 760 2.76 42.26 -19.54
CA THR A 760 3.53 42.54 -18.32
C THR A 760 2.68 43.20 -17.25
N ALA A 761 2.85 42.79 -15.99
CA ALA A 761 2.21 43.43 -14.86
C ALA A 761 2.78 44.86 -14.67
N PRO A 762 1.94 45.90 -14.48
CA PRO A 762 2.42 47.25 -14.17
C PRO A 762 3.11 47.25 -12.80
N SER A 763 4.26 47.92 -12.71
CA SER A 763 5.13 47.93 -11.53
C SER A 763 4.56 48.65 -10.31
N SER A 764 3.57 49.53 -10.50
CA SER A 764 2.95 50.29 -9.41
C SER A 764 1.53 50.75 -9.74
N LEU A 765 0.78 51.09 -8.69
CA LEU A 765 -0.52 51.76 -8.80
C LEU A 765 -0.44 53.12 -9.53
N ALA A 766 0.74 53.77 -9.52
CA ALA A 766 0.96 55.01 -10.27
C ALA A 766 1.10 54.76 -11.78
N ASP A 767 1.82 53.70 -12.18
CA ASP A 767 1.93 53.29 -13.59
C ASP A 767 0.58 52.86 -14.17
N MET A 768 -0.25 52.21 -13.35
CA MET A 768 -1.64 51.87 -13.65
C MET A 768 -2.50 53.12 -13.90
N ALA A 769 -2.40 54.14 -13.04
CA ALA A 769 -3.12 55.40 -13.19
C ALA A 769 -2.66 56.20 -14.42
N ALA A 770 -1.38 56.12 -14.79
CA ALA A 770 -0.84 56.72 -16.00
C ALA A 770 -1.29 56.00 -17.28
N ASN A 771 -1.46 54.67 -17.26
CA ASN A 771 -1.77 53.85 -18.43
C ASN A 771 -2.97 52.90 -18.20
N PRO A 772 -4.21 53.42 -18.09
CA PRO A 772 -5.39 52.60 -17.73
C PRO A 772 -5.71 51.51 -18.76
N PHE A 773 -5.47 51.75 -20.06
CA PHE A 773 -5.70 50.75 -21.12
C PHE A 773 -4.79 49.52 -21.00
N HIS A 774 -3.52 49.74 -20.62
CA HIS A 774 -2.55 48.66 -20.41
C HIS A 774 -2.98 47.79 -19.21
N ALA A 775 -3.33 48.43 -18.09
CA ALA A 775 -3.83 47.72 -16.92
C ALA A 775 -5.12 46.93 -17.21
N LEU A 776 -6.08 47.51 -17.93
CA LEU A 776 -7.32 46.83 -18.31
C LEU A 776 -7.06 45.59 -19.17
N PHE A 777 -6.18 45.68 -20.16
CA PHE A 777 -5.80 44.54 -21.00
C PHE A 777 -5.15 43.43 -20.16
N TYR A 778 -4.20 43.78 -19.28
CA TYR A 778 -3.54 42.83 -18.38
C TYR A 778 -4.55 42.09 -17.48
N ILE A 779 -5.50 42.82 -16.86
CA ILE A 779 -6.56 42.23 -16.01
C ILE A 779 -7.40 41.22 -16.81
N VAL A 780 -7.91 41.62 -17.99
CA VAL A 780 -8.77 40.77 -18.83
C VAL A 780 -8.00 39.54 -19.32
N PHE A 781 -6.75 39.72 -19.74
CA PHE A 781 -5.87 38.63 -20.16
C PHE A 781 -5.61 37.62 -19.02
N MET A 782 -5.21 38.10 -17.83
CA MET A 782 -4.93 37.25 -16.67
C MET A 782 -6.15 36.44 -16.24
N LEU A 783 -7.32 37.08 -16.13
CA LEU A 783 -8.56 36.42 -15.72
C LEU A 783 -9.03 35.37 -16.73
N SER A 784 -9.04 35.72 -18.03
CA SER A 784 -9.49 34.83 -19.09
C SER A 784 -8.53 33.64 -19.29
N ALA A 785 -7.21 33.89 -19.30
CA ALA A 785 -6.21 32.82 -19.39
C ALA A 785 -6.31 31.84 -18.22
N CYS A 786 -6.40 32.34 -16.97
CA CYS A 786 -6.52 31.46 -15.79
C CYS A 786 -7.84 30.67 -15.78
N ALA A 787 -8.96 31.26 -16.25
CA ALA A 787 -10.22 30.55 -16.39
C ALA A 787 -10.15 29.43 -17.44
N LEU A 788 -9.60 29.72 -18.61
CA LEU A 788 -9.46 28.78 -19.73
C LEU A 788 -8.51 27.62 -19.37
N PHE A 789 -7.32 27.92 -18.84
CA PHE A 789 -6.38 26.88 -18.41
C PHE A 789 -6.93 26.01 -17.27
N SER A 790 -7.73 26.58 -16.36
CA SER A 790 -8.42 25.78 -15.33
C SER A 790 -9.44 24.82 -15.94
N LYS A 791 -10.20 25.26 -16.94
CA LYS A 791 -11.20 24.42 -17.61
C LYS A 791 -10.57 23.32 -18.47
N THR A 792 -9.49 23.59 -19.20
CA THR A 792 -8.79 22.55 -19.97
C THR A 792 -8.04 21.58 -19.05
N TRP A 793 -7.49 22.06 -17.93
CA TRP A 793 -6.75 21.21 -17.00
C TRP A 793 -7.62 20.14 -16.30
N ILE A 794 -8.90 20.41 -16.01
CA ILE A 794 -9.77 19.36 -15.42
C ILE A 794 -10.01 18.16 -16.35
N GLU A 795 -9.93 18.36 -17.66
CA GLU A 795 -10.06 17.31 -18.67
C GLU A 795 -8.76 16.51 -18.80
N VAL A 796 -7.61 17.19 -18.89
CA VAL A 796 -6.28 16.56 -18.99
C VAL A 796 -5.89 15.80 -17.72
N SER A 797 -6.23 16.33 -16.54
CA SER A 797 -5.86 15.75 -15.25
C SER A 797 -6.73 14.56 -14.78
N GLY A 798 -7.68 14.09 -15.60
CA GLY A 798 -8.61 13.02 -15.22
C GLY A 798 -9.46 13.36 -13.98
N SER A 799 -9.66 14.66 -13.73
CA SER A 799 -10.43 15.19 -12.60
C SER A 799 -11.77 15.77 -13.06
N SER A 800 -12.23 15.37 -14.24
CA SER A 800 -13.51 15.79 -14.80
C SER A 800 -14.69 15.21 -14.00
N ALA A 801 -15.88 15.80 -14.13
CA ALA A 801 -17.08 15.28 -13.48
C ALA A 801 -17.40 13.82 -13.87
N ARG A 802 -17.00 13.39 -15.07
CA ARG A 802 -17.16 12.01 -15.55
C ARG A 802 -16.21 11.06 -14.83
N ASP A 803 -14.94 11.45 -14.69
CA ASP A 803 -13.91 10.61 -14.08
C ASP A 803 -14.11 10.48 -12.57
N VAL A 804 -14.46 11.57 -11.90
CA VAL A 804 -14.83 11.56 -10.46
C VAL A 804 -16.08 10.72 -10.22
N ALA A 805 -17.11 10.82 -11.08
CA ALA A 805 -18.29 9.96 -10.99
C ALA A 805 -17.92 8.47 -11.17
N LYS A 806 -17.02 8.15 -12.11
CA LYS A 806 -16.53 6.79 -12.33
C LYS A 806 -15.77 6.26 -11.11
N GLN A 807 -14.86 7.04 -10.54
CA GLN A 807 -14.11 6.68 -9.32
C GLN A 807 -15.03 6.45 -8.11
N LEU A 808 -16.04 7.30 -7.91
CA LEU A 808 -17.02 7.12 -6.83
C LEU A 808 -17.87 5.87 -7.04
N LYS A 809 -18.25 5.56 -8.29
CA LYS A 809 -18.95 4.32 -8.65
C LYS A 809 -18.11 3.07 -8.41
N GLU A 810 -16.84 3.09 -8.81
CA GLU A 810 -15.87 2.01 -8.53
C GLU A 810 -15.69 1.80 -7.01
N GLN A 811 -15.75 2.87 -6.21
CA GLN A 811 -15.72 2.83 -4.74
C GLN A 811 -17.07 2.48 -4.09
N GLN A 812 -18.13 2.19 -4.86
CA GLN A 812 -19.48 1.93 -4.36
C GLN A 812 -20.05 3.06 -3.47
N MET A 813 -19.74 4.31 -3.81
CA MET A 813 -20.21 5.52 -3.13
C MET A 813 -21.32 6.21 -3.95
N VAL A 814 -22.47 6.46 -3.33
CA VAL A 814 -23.66 7.05 -3.97
C VAL A 814 -24.14 8.27 -3.18
N MET A 815 -24.61 9.32 -3.86
CA MET A 815 -25.23 10.48 -3.18
C MET A 815 -26.60 10.09 -2.59
N PRO A 816 -26.94 10.52 -1.36
CA PRO A 816 -28.27 10.29 -0.81
C PRO A 816 -29.36 10.97 -1.66
N GLY A 817 -30.52 10.31 -1.77
CA GLY A 817 -31.67 10.80 -2.54
C GLY A 817 -31.55 10.72 -4.06
N HIS A 818 -30.39 10.33 -4.61
CA HIS A 818 -30.13 10.35 -6.05
C HIS A 818 -29.84 8.94 -6.60
N ARG A 819 -30.40 8.61 -7.76
CA ARG A 819 -30.04 7.39 -8.52
C ARG A 819 -28.60 7.48 -9.03
N GLU A 820 -27.94 6.33 -9.21
CA GLU A 820 -26.53 6.25 -9.65
C GLU A 820 -26.25 7.03 -10.96
N SER A 821 -27.23 7.12 -11.87
CA SER A 821 -27.17 7.91 -13.11
C SER A 821 -27.04 9.43 -12.87
N ASN A 822 -27.61 9.94 -11.78
CA ASN A 822 -27.69 11.38 -11.53
C ASN A 822 -26.42 11.94 -10.86
N LEU A 823 -25.56 11.05 -10.33
CA LEU A 823 -24.27 11.41 -9.71
C LEU A 823 -23.40 12.25 -10.66
N GLN A 824 -23.29 11.84 -11.93
CA GLN A 824 -22.52 12.57 -12.94
C GLN A 824 -23.14 13.94 -13.26
N LYS A 825 -24.47 14.03 -13.33
CA LYS A 825 -25.19 15.27 -13.64
C LYS A 825 -24.96 16.33 -12.56
N GLU A 826 -25.04 15.94 -11.30
CA GLU A 826 -24.85 16.86 -10.17
C GLU A 826 -23.38 17.28 -10.02
N LEU A 827 -22.42 16.35 -10.19
CA LEU A 827 -20.99 16.68 -10.22
C LEU A 827 -20.65 17.63 -11.38
N ASN A 828 -21.29 17.49 -12.54
CA ASN A 828 -21.08 18.37 -13.70
C ASN A 828 -21.65 19.79 -13.50
N ARG A 829 -22.51 20.01 -12.51
CA ARG A 829 -22.97 21.36 -12.12
C ARG A 829 -21.92 22.09 -11.27
N TYR A 830 -21.26 21.38 -10.36
CA TYR A 830 -20.29 22.00 -9.44
C TYR A 830 -18.87 22.05 -9.98
N ILE A 831 -18.35 20.98 -10.59
CA ILE A 831 -16.92 20.87 -10.94
C ILE A 831 -16.47 21.91 -12.00
N PRO A 832 -17.13 22.04 -13.17
CA PRO A 832 -16.71 23.03 -14.17
C PRO A 832 -16.85 24.47 -13.67
N THR A 833 -17.92 24.75 -12.91
CA THR A 833 -18.19 26.04 -12.29
C THR A 833 -17.11 26.41 -11.27
N ALA A 834 -16.76 25.48 -10.37
CA ALA A 834 -15.69 25.65 -9.40
C ALA A 834 -14.31 25.79 -10.07
N ALA A 835 -14.04 25.05 -11.14
CA ALA A 835 -12.79 25.16 -11.87
C ALA A 835 -12.65 26.53 -12.56
N ALA A 836 -13.66 26.98 -13.32
CA ALA A 836 -13.61 28.26 -14.02
C ALA A 836 -13.60 29.45 -13.04
N PHE A 837 -14.49 29.46 -12.05
CA PHE A 837 -14.57 30.53 -11.06
C PHE A 837 -13.34 30.55 -10.14
N GLY A 838 -12.85 29.39 -9.69
CA GLY A 838 -11.60 29.28 -8.94
C GLY A 838 -10.39 29.78 -9.74
N GLY A 839 -10.32 29.50 -11.04
CA GLY A 839 -9.29 30.03 -11.94
C GLY A 839 -9.35 31.56 -12.05
N MET A 840 -10.54 32.14 -12.20
CA MET A 840 -10.72 33.60 -12.18
C MET A 840 -10.34 34.22 -10.83
N CYS A 841 -10.72 33.60 -9.71
CA CYS A 841 -10.34 34.09 -8.37
C CYS A 841 -8.81 34.10 -8.18
N ILE A 842 -8.10 33.05 -8.62
CA ILE A 842 -6.63 33.00 -8.56
C ILE A 842 -6.01 34.10 -9.44
N GLY A 843 -6.54 34.31 -10.66
CA GLY A 843 -6.12 35.40 -11.54
C GLY A 843 -6.33 36.78 -10.90
N ALA A 844 -7.50 37.02 -10.31
CA ALA A 844 -7.82 38.27 -9.62
C ALA A 844 -6.89 38.53 -8.41
N LEU A 845 -6.63 37.50 -7.60
CA LEU A 845 -5.71 37.59 -6.46
C LEU A 845 -4.26 37.86 -6.91
N THR A 846 -3.84 37.29 -8.04
CA THR A 846 -2.52 37.56 -8.63
C THR A 846 -2.40 39.03 -9.02
N VAL A 847 -3.38 39.52 -9.79
CA VAL A 847 -3.49 40.90 -10.24
C VAL A 847 -3.48 41.88 -9.07
N ILE A 848 -4.26 41.63 -8.01
CA ILE A 848 -4.28 42.47 -6.81
C ILE A 848 -2.91 42.49 -6.11
N ALA A 849 -2.26 41.33 -5.99
CA ALA A 849 -0.95 41.23 -5.32
C ALA A 849 0.17 41.93 -6.10
N ASP A 850 0.18 41.81 -7.44
CA ASP A 850 1.13 42.53 -8.29
C ASP A 850 0.86 44.05 -8.24
N PHE A 851 -0.41 44.50 -8.27
CA PHE A 851 -0.77 45.94 -8.14
C PHE A 851 -0.41 46.55 -6.79
N MET A 852 -0.48 45.78 -5.70
CA MET A 852 -0.04 46.23 -4.37
C MET A 852 1.49 46.20 -4.20
N GLY A 853 2.25 45.77 -5.23
CA GLY A 853 3.71 45.70 -5.19
C GLY A 853 4.24 44.63 -4.23
N ALA A 854 3.49 43.55 -4.01
CA ALA A 854 3.80 42.54 -3.00
C ALA A 854 5.18 41.88 -3.24
N ILE A 855 5.96 41.75 -2.16
CA ILE A 855 7.29 41.14 -2.18
C ILE A 855 7.16 39.65 -2.55
N GLY A 856 7.75 39.26 -3.69
CA GLY A 856 7.79 37.87 -4.18
C GLY A 856 6.99 37.59 -5.47
N SER A 857 6.35 38.62 -6.06
CA SER A 857 5.29 38.52 -7.08
C SER A 857 4.03 37.83 -6.55
N GLY A 858 2.86 38.32 -6.99
CA GLY A 858 1.56 37.71 -6.70
C GLY A 858 1.52 36.23 -7.09
N THR A 859 2.14 35.86 -8.22
CA THR A 859 2.26 34.48 -8.67
C THR A 859 3.01 33.60 -7.65
N GLY A 860 4.14 34.09 -7.14
CA GLY A 860 4.97 33.38 -6.16
C GLY A 860 4.26 33.20 -4.81
N ILE A 861 3.67 34.27 -4.27
CA ILE A 861 2.95 34.21 -2.98
C ILE A 861 1.83 33.16 -3.03
N LEU A 862 0.99 33.21 -4.08
CA LEU A 862 -0.10 32.26 -4.31
C LEU A 862 0.38 30.82 -4.46
N LEU A 863 1.56 30.63 -5.08
CA LEU A 863 2.19 29.32 -5.21
C LEU A 863 2.64 28.78 -3.85
N ALA A 864 3.46 29.52 -3.11
CA ALA A 864 4.02 29.08 -1.83
C ALA A 864 2.92 28.74 -0.82
N GLU A 865 1.91 29.59 -0.70
CA GLU A 865 0.86 29.44 0.30
C GLU A 865 -0.05 28.23 0.06
N ASN A 866 -0.61 28.09 -1.14
CA ASN A 866 -1.51 26.96 -1.46
C ASN A 866 -0.80 25.60 -1.24
N LEU A 867 0.52 25.56 -1.44
CA LEU A 867 1.36 24.40 -1.19
C LEU A 867 1.57 24.19 0.32
N LEU A 868 1.96 25.23 1.06
CA LEU A 868 2.11 25.22 2.53
C LEU A 868 0.85 24.74 3.25
N ILE A 869 -0.34 25.20 2.85
CA ILE A 869 -1.62 24.86 3.50
C ILE A 869 -2.11 23.44 3.15
N ARG A 870 -1.65 22.86 2.03
CA ARG A 870 -1.96 21.48 1.65
C ARG A 870 -1.37 20.46 2.64
N TYR A 871 -0.21 20.76 3.23
CA TYR A 871 0.45 19.90 4.24
C TYR A 871 -0.36 19.73 5.54
N PRO A 872 -0.76 20.78 6.29
CA PRO A 872 -1.58 20.63 7.50
C PRO A 872 -2.99 20.12 7.19
N SER A 873 -3.55 20.39 6.01
CA SER A 873 -4.82 19.78 5.57
C SER A 873 -4.70 18.25 5.45
N ASN A 874 -3.63 17.75 4.80
CA ASN A 874 -3.30 16.33 4.74
C ASN A 874 -3.00 15.73 6.12
N ARG A 875 -2.32 16.47 7.01
CA ARG A 875 -2.09 16.07 8.41
C ARG A 875 -3.40 15.87 9.15
N ARG A 876 -4.33 16.84 9.12
CA ARG A 876 -5.65 16.75 9.76
C ARG A 876 -6.47 15.58 9.21
N HIS A 877 -6.45 15.33 7.90
CA HIS A 877 -7.15 14.16 7.31
C HIS A 877 -6.55 12.82 7.73
N LYS A 878 -5.21 12.68 7.73
CA LYS A 878 -4.53 11.45 8.20
C LYS A 878 -4.74 11.22 9.69
N GLN A 879 -4.69 12.28 10.50
CA GLN A 879 -4.88 12.20 11.95
C GLN A 879 -6.32 11.87 12.33
N LYS A 880 -7.33 12.45 11.66
CA LYS A 880 -8.74 12.04 11.83
C LYS A 880 -8.98 10.58 11.44
N ARG A 881 -8.44 10.11 10.31
CA ARG A 881 -8.50 8.68 9.93
C ARG A 881 -7.72 7.75 10.86
N GLY A 882 -6.72 8.26 11.58
CA GLY A 882 -6.02 7.55 12.65
C GLY A 882 -6.86 7.41 13.91
N MET A 883 -7.55 8.47 14.35
CA MET A 883 -8.47 8.44 15.50
C MET A 883 -9.66 7.49 15.27
N PHE A 884 -10.18 7.36 14.05
CA PHE A 884 -11.22 6.36 13.71
C PHE A 884 -10.69 4.93 13.55
N ARG A 885 -9.46 4.65 13.98
CA ARG A 885 -8.79 3.33 13.96
C ARG A 885 -8.04 3.03 15.28
N ALA A 886 -8.29 3.83 16.31
CA ALA A 886 -7.88 3.57 17.69
C ALA A 886 -9.11 3.12 18.48
#